data_AF-A0A4V3XL29-F1
#
_entry.id   AF-A0A4V3XL29-F1
#
_cell.length_a   1.000
_cell.length_b   1.000
_cell.length_c   1.000
_cell.angle_alpha   90.00
_cell.angle_beta   90.00
_cell.angle_gamma   90.00
#
_symmetry.space_group_name_H-M   'P 1'
#
loop_
_entity.id
_entity.type
_entity.pdbx_description
1 polymer ?
#
loop_
_entity_poly.entity_id
_entity_poly.type
_entity_poly.pdbx_seq_one_letter_code
_entity_poly.pdbx_strand_id
1 'polypeptide(L)'
;MSGKPPSPRQDPYAKYGGYDNVQRIYRECIESTKPVPSGNRGVLKPKLKGFHHLDIAYSKMVTATPALILDWLYETYDRVRDQINQWAMDLFPRYPKIWGPKEKDSVIVGRTTYASREDLGTPLHHMRVEIWARTWWLSWRRLAKGFSDHDGNFRLKYDLRTARSVAVRKIRAEVSQKYYRYSKTGQLSPCYCIALAIPIPKSDLVGMQYNLRDIQIDIWSYRPDSPIPRVKIDDLQDEAPEKYVEGRDDAITDQFIPVELIKLRHVVQLRAHPDSLTIDQIQRDYPPNLTTCLEKRLPGYTRSDMFFGERMMNGMHALTFQPFANAQTKRKAEHYQDVDPDHLYHVVNWGYQGYDHNDIYAFPTTEMVFEIQPGDFVPRPLSITFTGALSAFDRDPYQERTFFPTDGKKWMQAKRVARCVGGLISEVDDHFARTHVNVEQYAIAAFRNLRLNPIASLLLPHLKEVSLVDHTADRLLISQEFGYLPRASALTEKGLHQRVRDTLGMLNWKDYEPMRVVNDHHHYAKAETLFWKITEQYIEEFMGENAAGIRMHWAEIYRMSQDLVTHSVPDFNHHHHLHGLEGHDKEVKARCMSYFEHRFEHKTHTHREHHDGECRALSPITRQANFADLDDQAKTEDWENLKELCCYAIHHATFLHSWVNEHQHDDIGEVLYCSLGIRFGEHPDGVLRPESDHKIALDPLRATQMLWWSNLLSRTEYGAITKNPDGDVNPRFGELLQEHAEEFERYGISVDNIESRTNI
;
A
#
# COMPACT_ATOMS: atom_id res chain seq x y z
N MET A 1 6.49 36.40 -23.20
CA MET A 1 5.25 37.14 -22.90
C MET A 1 5.32 37.53 -21.44
N SER A 2 5.40 38.82 -21.10
CA SER A 2 5.60 39.29 -19.71
C SER A 2 4.25 39.59 -19.06
N GLY A 3 3.63 38.57 -18.44
CA GLY A 3 2.53 38.78 -17.49
C GLY A 3 3.07 39.29 -16.16
N LYS A 4 2.31 40.18 -15.49
CA LYS A 4 2.60 40.62 -14.11
C LYS A 4 1.80 39.77 -13.10
N PRO A 5 2.27 39.63 -11.84
CA PRO A 5 1.50 39.02 -10.76
C PRO A 5 0.22 39.83 -10.43
N PRO A 6 -0.82 39.20 -9.84
CA PRO A 6 -2.14 39.81 -9.62
C PRO A 6 -2.21 40.78 -8.43
N SER A 7 -3.26 41.64 -8.42
CA SER A 7 -3.56 42.69 -7.44
C SER A 7 -4.31 42.17 -6.17
N PRO A 8 -4.62 43.01 -5.14
CA PRO A 8 -4.89 42.55 -3.77
C PRO A 8 -6.13 41.64 -3.59
N ARG A 9 -6.07 40.81 -2.53
CA ARG A 9 -7.01 39.72 -2.19
C ARG A 9 -8.47 40.17 -2.08
N GLN A 10 -9.27 39.84 -3.09
CA GLN A 10 -10.73 39.73 -2.96
C GLN A 10 -11.07 38.37 -2.35
N ASP A 11 -12.18 38.26 -1.60
CA ASP A 11 -12.69 36.96 -1.13
C ASP A 11 -12.93 36.06 -2.36
N PRO A 12 -12.12 35.00 -2.56
CA PRO A 12 -12.20 34.20 -3.78
C PRO A 12 -13.46 33.32 -3.79
N TYR A 13 -14.12 33.15 -2.64
CA TYR A 13 -15.35 32.38 -2.47
C TYR A 13 -16.62 33.21 -2.70
N ALA A 14 -16.52 34.54 -2.84
CA ALA A 14 -17.70 35.42 -2.97
C ALA A 14 -18.61 35.01 -4.14
N LYS A 15 -18.03 34.57 -5.27
CA LYS A 15 -18.78 34.08 -6.44
C LYS A 15 -19.61 32.81 -6.15
N TYR A 16 -19.24 32.05 -5.13
CA TYR A 16 -19.85 30.77 -4.75
C TYR A 16 -20.69 30.86 -3.47
N GLY A 17 -21.02 32.09 -3.02
CA GLY A 17 -21.81 32.32 -1.82
C GLY A 17 -21.01 32.28 -0.52
N GLY A 18 -19.69 32.45 -0.58
CA GLY A 18 -18.79 32.47 0.59
C GLY A 18 -18.25 31.10 0.99
N TYR A 19 -17.20 31.11 1.82
CA TYR A 19 -16.47 29.91 2.24
C TYR A 19 -17.37 28.86 2.92
N ASP A 20 -18.19 29.27 3.88
CA ASP A 20 -19.05 28.34 4.65
C ASP A 20 -20.03 27.59 3.76
N ASN A 21 -20.59 28.25 2.74
CA ASN A 21 -21.48 27.62 1.78
C ASN A 21 -20.73 26.58 0.94
N VAL A 22 -19.52 26.92 0.47
CA VAL A 22 -18.67 26.00 -0.28
C VAL A 22 -18.30 24.78 0.55
N GLN A 23 -17.86 24.97 1.80
CA GLN A 23 -17.50 23.87 2.70
C GLN A 23 -18.67 22.97 3.08
N ARG A 24 -19.86 23.56 3.25
CA ARG A 24 -21.09 22.77 3.44
C ARG A 24 -21.39 21.90 2.22
N ILE A 25 -21.36 22.47 1.02
CA ILE A 25 -21.60 21.74 -0.23
C ILE A 25 -20.53 20.66 -0.46
N TYR A 26 -19.27 20.96 -0.15
CA TYR A 26 -18.14 20.04 -0.22
C TYR A 26 -18.37 18.80 0.65
N ARG A 27 -18.68 18.99 1.94
CA ARG A 27 -19.00 17.89 2.86
C ARG A 27 -20.20 17.06 2.41
N GLU A 28 -21.26 17.73 1.97
CA GLU A 28 -22.44 17.04 1.42
C GLU A 28 -22.10 16.21 0.17
N CYS A 29 -21.19 16.69 -0.69
CA CYS A 29 -20.74 15.95 -1.87
C CYS A 29 -19.87 14.74 -1.50
N ILE A 30 -18.90 14.89 -0.59
CA ILE A 30 -18.12 13.75 -0.06
C ILE A 30 -19.06 12.68 0.46
N GLU A 31 -19.99 13.04 1.35
CA GLU A 31 -20.93 12.08 1.94
C GLU A 31 -21.80 11.38 0.90
N SER A 32 -22.25 12.11 -0.13
CA SER A 32 -23.08 11.55 -1.20
C SER A 32 -22.36 10.60 -2.15
N THR A 33 -21.02 10.62 -2.13
CA THR A 33 -20.17 9.83 -3.04
C THR A 33 -19.51 8.64 -2.35
N LYS A 34 -19.75 8.45 -1.04
CA LYS A 34 -19.33 7.27 -0.29
C LYS A 34 -20.02 6.00 -0.83
N PRO A 35 -19.35 4.83 -0.75
CA PRO A 35 -19.98 3.57 -1.15
C PRO A 35 -21.19 3.29 -0.27
N VAL A 36 -22.33 2.94 -0.88
CA VAL A 36 -23.52 2.47 -0.15
C VAL A 36 -23.54 0.94 -0.22
N PRO A 37 -23.34 0.23 0.91
CA PRO A 37 -23.42 -1.23 0.93
C PRO A 37 -24.79 -1.68 0.42
N SER A 38 -24.81 -2.55 -0.61
CA SER A 38 -26.07 -3.09 -1.10
C SER A 38 -26.59 -4.12 -0.08
N GLY A 39 -27.40 -3.68 0.89
CA GLY A 39 -27.90 -4.51 2.01
C GLY A 39 -28.82 -5.68 1.62
N ASN A 40 -28.81 -6.13 0.36
CA ASN A 40 -29.69 -7.18 -0.14
C ASN A 40 -28.91 -8.16 -1.04
N ARG A 41 -28.40 -9.24 -0.44
CA ARG A 41 -27.76 -10.37 -1.16
C ARG A 41 -28.84 -11.25 -1.82
N GLY A 42 -29.17 -10.93 -3.07
CA GLY A 42 -30.00 -11.79 -3.89
C GLY A 42 -29.21 -13.00 -4.41
N VAL A 43 -29.76 -14.21 -4.30
CA VAL A 43 -29.15 -15.48 -4.73
C VAL A 43 -28.78 -15.52 -6.22
N LEU A 44 -29.39 -14.65 -7.04
CA LEU A 44 -29.21 -14.58 -8.49
C LEU A 44 -28.45 -13.33 -8.95
N LYS A 45 -27.72 -12.65 -8.05
CA LYS A 45 -26.86 -11.53 -8.43
C LYS A 45 -25.56 -12.05 -9.08
N PRO A 46 -25.02 -11.34 -10.09
CA PRO A 46 -23.72 -11.65 -10.66
C PRO A 46 -22.63 -11.73 -9.57
N LYS A 47 -21.68 -12.66 -9.73
CA LYS A 47 -20.55 -12.85 -8.83
C LYS A 47 -19.23 -12.86 -9.59
N LEU A 48 -18.19 -12.34 -8.94
CA LEU A 48 -16.80 -12.57 -9.33
C LEU A 48 -16.40 -13.96 -8.81
N LYS A 49 -15.70 -14.75 -9.64
CA LYS A 49 -15.18 -16.05 -9.19
C LYS A 49 -14.04 -15.94 -8.16
N GLY A 50 -13.47 -14.74 -8.00
CA GLY A 50 -12.37 -14.42 -7.10
C GLY A 50 -11.62 -13.17 -7.56
N PHE A 51 -10.89 -12.51 -6.67
CA PHE A 51 -10.16 -11.27 -6.98
C PHE A 51 -9.13 -11.45 -8.11
N HIS A 52 -8.43 -12.59 -8.16
CA HIS A 52 -7.49 -12.93 -9.25
C HIS A 52 -8.16 -13.14 -10.62
N HIS A 53 -9.49 -13.22 -10.68
CA HIS A 53 -10.26 -13.29 -11.93
C HIS A 53 -10.72 -11.91 -12.42
N LEU A 54 -10.39 -10.84 -11.70
CA LEU A 54 -10.48 -9.47 -12.20
C LEU A 54 -9.50 -9.27 -13.35
N ASP A 55 -9.96 -8.55 -14.37
CA ASP A 55 -9.16 -8.24 -15.54
C ASP A 55 -9.61 -6.91 -16.16
N ILE A 56 -8.65 -6.09 -16.58
CA ILE A 56 -8.89 -4.78 -17.20
C ILE A 56 -9.70 -4.89 -18.49
N ALA A 57 -9.51 -5.99 -19.22
CA ALA A 57 -10.24 -6.29 -20.43
C ALA A 57 -11.54 -7.01 -20.12
N TYR A 58 -11.47 -8.20 -19.53
CA TYR A 58 -12.67 -9.03 -19.34
C TYR A 58 -12.58 -9.88 -18.07
N SER A 59 -13.14 -9.38 -16.97
CA SER A 59 -13.22 -10.14 -15.73
C SER A 59 -14.09 -11.38 -15.93
N LYS A 60 -13.67 -12.52 -15.37
CA LYS A 60 -14.48 -13.75 -15.42
C LYS A 60 -15.59 -13.68 -14.38
N MET A 61 -16.75 -13.16 -14.81
CA MET A 61 -17.96 -13.14 -14.00
C MET A 61 -18.88 -14.31 -14.30
N VAL A 62 -19.58 -14.77 -13.26
CA VAL A 62 -20.72 -15.68 -13.41
C VAL A 62 -21.97 -14.82 -13.59
N THR A 63 -22.50 -14.75 -14.81
CA THR A 63 -23.68 -13.91 -15.14
C THR A 63 -24.86 -14.69 -15.68
N ALA A 64 -24.66 -15.90 -16.18
CA ALA A 64 -25.72 -16.73 -16.73
C ALA A 64 -26.50 -17.44 -15.60
N THR A 65 -27.83 -17.39 -15.62
CA THR A 65 -28.69 -17.99 -14.57
C THR A 65 -28.35 -19.46 -14.26
N PRO A 66 -28.10 -20.35 -15.24
CA PRO A 66 -27.70 -21.73 -14.93
C PRO A 66 -26.33 -21.81 -14.25
N ALA A 67 -25.38 -20.94 -14.62
CA ALA A 67 -24.06 -20.88 -14.02
C ALA A 67 -24.14 -20.30 -12.59
N LEU A 68 -24.98 -19.29 -12.35
CA LEU A 68 -25.28 -18.76 -11.02
C LEU A 68 -25.95 -19.82 -10.13
N ILE A 69 -26.84 -20.65 -10.69
CA ILE A 69 -27.44 -21.77 -9.96
C ILE A 69 -26.38 -22.84 -9.64
N LEU A 70 -25.49 -23.17 -10.59
CA LEU A 70 -24.39 -24.11 -10.35
C LEU A 70 -23.39 -23.58 -9.32
N ASP A 71 -23.06 -22.30 -9.38
CA ASP A 71 -22.17 -21.63 -8.43
C ASP A 71 -22.83 -21.56 -7.05
N TRP A 72 -24.13 -21.24 -6.98
CA TRP A 72 -24.90 -21.35 -5.74
C TRP A 72 -24.96 -22.78 -5.20
N LEU A 73 -25.14 -23.79 -6.06
CA LEU A 73 -25.09 -25.20 -5.67
C LEU A 73 -23.70 -25.60 -5.19
N TYR A 74 -22.64 -25.08 -5.82
CA TYR A 74 -21.25 -25.29 -5.43
C TYR A 74 -20.94 -24.60 -4.11
N GLU A 75 -21.31 -23.34 -3.90
CA GLU A 75 -21.22 -22.63 -2.62
C GLU A 75 -22.05 -23.28 -1.54
N THR A 76 -23.21 -23.83 -1.89
CA THR A 76 -24.05 -24.59 -0.96
C THR A 76 -23.37 -25.91 -0.62
N TYR A 77 -22.77 -26.59 -1.61
CA TYR A 77 -21.95 -27.76 -1.39
C TYR A 77 -20.73 -27.44 -0.53
N ASP A 78 -20.03 -26.33 -0.76
CA ASP A 78 -18.88 -25.88 0.02
C ASP A 78 -19.30 -25.47 1.42
N ARG A 79 -20.42 -24.75 1.60
CA ARG A 79 -21.00 -24.48 2.93
C ARG A 79 -21.40 -25.76 3.64
N VAL A 80 -22.00 -26.73 2.94
CA VAL A 80 -22.35 -28.03 3.51
C VAL A 80 -21.09 -28.84 3.83
N ARG A 81 -20.08 -28.81 2.96
CA ARG A 81 -18.77 -29.44 3.16
C ARG A 81 -18.06 -28.82 4.35
N ASP A 82 -18.10 -27.51 4.49
CA ASP A 82 -17.47 -26.76 5.56
C ASP A 82 -18.23 -26.92 6.87
N GLN A 83 -19.57 -27.00 6.82
CA GLN A 83 -20.40 -27.44 7.96
C GLN A 83 -20.11 -28.89 8.33
N ILE A 84 -19.93 -29.80 7.37
CA ILE A 84 -19.52 -31.19 7.61
C ILE A 84 -18.11 -31.24 8.18
N ASN A 85 -17.19 -30.41 7.70
CA ASN A 85 -15.83 -30.30 8.18
C ASN A 85 -15.83 -29.74 9.60
N GLN A 86 -16.60 -28.69 9.88
CA GLN A 86 -16.78 -28.11 11.20
C GLN A 86 -17.41 -29.13 12.14
N TRP A 87 -18.49 -29.78 11.73
CA TRP A 87 -19.11 -30.88 12.46
C TRP A 87 -18.13 -32.03 12.72
N ALA A 88 -17.29 -32.37 11.74
CA ALA A 88 -16.24 -33.37 11.90
C ALA A 88 -15.13 -32.89 12.84
N MET A 89 -14.79 -31.59 12.85
CA MET A 89 -13.87 -30.99 13.82
C MET A 89 -14.49 -30.98 15.22
N ASP A 90 -15.79 -30.74 15.34
CA ASP A 90 -16.54 -30.74 16.60
C ASP A 90 -16.70 -32.17 17.16
N LEU A 91 -16.89 -33.16 16.29
CA LEU A 91 -16.91 -34.59 16.63
C LEU A 91 -15.52 -35.14 16.98
N PHE A 92 -14.49 -34.64 16.30
CA PHE A 92 -13.11 -35.10 16.46
C PHE A 92 -12.14 -33.96 16.80
N PRO A 93 -12.38 -33.25 17.91
CA PRO A 93 -11.66 -32.03 18.24
C PRO A 93 -10.19 -32.32 18.50
N ARG A 94 -9.35 -31.40 18.04
CA ARG A 94 -7.90 -31.42 18.28
C ARG A 94 -7.62 -30.90 19.68
N TYR A 95 -7.63 -31.79 20.67
CA TYR A 95 -7.32 -31.39 22.03
C TYR A 95 -5.85 -30.95 22.19
N PRO A 96 -5.58 -29.91 22.99
CA PRO A 96 -4.21 -29.49 23.33
C PRO A 96 -3.51 -30.48 24.28
N LYS A 97 -4.18 -31.53 24.75
CA LYS A 97 -3.54 -32.54 25.59
C LYS A 97 -2.50 -33.34 24.80
N ILE A 98 -1.29 -33.46 25.33
CA ILE A 98 -0.29 -34.41 24.84
C ILE A 98 -0.67 -35.81 25.36
N TRP A 99 -0.82 -36.77 24.47
CA TRP A 99 -1.23 -38.14 24.79
C TRP A 99 -0.04 -39.04 25.13
N GLY A 100 -0.30 -40.07 25.95
CA GLY A 100 0.70 -41.00 26.47
C GLY A 100 1.17 -40.68 27.90
N PRO A 101 2.03 -41.53 28.48
CA PRO A 101 2.61 -41.32 29.82
C PRO A 101 3.43 -40.03 29.91
N LYS A 102 3.68 -39.56 31.14
CA LYS A 102 4.51 -38.37 31.40
C LYS A 102 5.96 -38.62 30.98
N GLU A 103 6.48 -39.81 31.27
CA GLU A 103 7.77 -40.26 30.81
C GLU A 103 7.71 -40.53 29.30
N LYS A 104 8.67 -39.98 28.56
CA LYS A 104 8.80 -40.11 27.11
C LYS A 104 10.07 -40.89 26.83
N ASP A 105 9.94 -42.00 26.10
CA ASP A 105 11.03 -42.95 25.82
C ASP A 105 11.68 -42.74 24.45
N SER A 106 11.19 -41.80 23.65
CA SER A 106 11.68 -41.54 22.30
C SER A 106 11.61 -40.06 21.91
N VAL A 107 12.38 -39.70 20.90
CA VAL A 107 12.52 -38.33 20.44
C VAL A 107 12.41 -38.24 18.92
N ILE A 108 11.68 -37.25 18.41
CA ILE A 108 11.72 -36.84 17.01
C ILE A 108 12.61 -35.61 16.90
N VAL A 109 13.58 -35.66 16.00
CA VAL A 109 14.49 -34.56 15.69
C VAL A 109 14.37 -34.17 14.22
N GLY A 110 14.80 -32.96 13.89
CA GLY A 110 14.91 -32.47 12.54
C GLY A 110 15.29 -31.00 12.56
N ARG A 111 15.35 -30.41 11.38
CA ARG A 111 15.68 -29.00 11.20
C ARG A 111 14.72 -28.37 10.19
N THR A 112 14.22 -27.18 10.45
CA THR A 112 13.42 -26.41 9.49
C THR A 112 14.29 -25.39 8.78
N THR A 113 14.24 -25.33 7.45
CA THR A 113 15.01 -24.40 6.62
C THR A 113 14.17 -23.84 5.48
N TYR A 114 14.56 -22.68 4.94
CA TYR A 114 13.95 -22.17 3.72
C TYR A 114 14.23 -23.11 2.53
N ALA A 115 13.24 -23.23 1.64
CA ALA A 115 13.32 -24.02 0.41
C ALA A 115 13.79 -23.20 -0.81
N SER A 116 13.72 -21.87 -0.74
CA SER A 116 14.10 -21.01 -1.86
C SER A 116 15.56 -21.22 -2.22
N ARG A 117 15.90 -21.04 -3.50
CA ARG A 117 17.27 -21.28 -3.99
C ARG A 117 18.29 -20.33 -3.37
N GLU A 118 17.88 -19.09 -3.11
CA GLU A 118 18.73 -18.03 -2.56
C GLU A 118 18.92 -18.19 -1.05
N ASP A 119 17.90 -18.67 -0.32
CA ASP A 119 17.97 -18.93 1.13
C ASP A 119 18.20 -20.41 1.47
N LEU A 120 18.68 -21.22 0.52
CA LEU A 120 18.69 -22.67 0.68
C LEU A 120 19.53 -23.07 1.89
N GLY A 121 18.89 -23.68 2.89
CA GLY A 121 19.54 -24.12 4.12
C GLY A 121 19.63 -23.05 5.22
N THR A 122 19.15 -21.83 4.97
CA THR A 122 18.97 -20.80 6.01
C THR A 122 17.95 -21.31 7.05
N PRO A 123 18.27 -21.26 8.35
CA PRO A 123 17.36 -21.67 9.42
C PRO A 123 16.00 -20.97 9.40
N LEU A 124 14.92 -21.77 9.55
CA LEU A 124 13.60 -21.28 9.94
C LEU A 124 13.46 -21.42 11.46
N HIS A 125 13.80 -20.37 12.20
CA HIS A 125 13.78 -20.38 13.66
C HIS A 125 12.37 -20.31 14.24
N HIS A 126 12.18 -20.85 15.45
CA HIS A 126 10.95 -20.75 16.24
C HIS A 126 9.63 -21.15 15.55
N MET A 127 9.70 -22.00 14.52
CA MET A 127 8.53 -22.59 13.88
C MET A 127 7.89 -23.59 14.82
N ARG A 128 6.55 -23.56 14.96
CA ARG A 128 5.84 -24.56 15.76
C ARG A 128 5.85 -25.89 15.03
N VAL A 129 6.35 -26.92 15.71
CA VAL A 129 6.36 -28.30 15.20
C VAL A 129 5.54 -29.19 16.13
N GLU A 130 4.59 -29.92 15.56
CA GLU A 130 3.72 -30.82 16.30
C GLU A 130 3.68 -32.20 15.67
N ILE A 131 3.52 -33.22 16.51
CA ILE A 131 3.35 -34.59 16.06
C ILE A 131 1.93 -35.02 16.38
N TRP A 132 1.18 -35.40 15.35
CA TRP A 132 -0.22 -35.76 15.45
C TRP A 132 -0.44 -37.20 15.00
N ALA A 133 -1.22 -37.93 15.77
CA ALA A 133 -1.70 -39.27 15.44
C ALA A 133 -3.20 -39.25 15.19
N ARG A 134 -3.62 -39.85 14.07
CA ARG A 134 -5.02 -40.12 13.75
C ARG A 134 -5.36 -41.53 14.23
N THR A 135 -6.40 -41.68 15.04
CA THR A 135 -6.87 -43.00 15.49
C THR A 135 -7.75 -43.69 14.44
N TRP A 136 -8.04 -44.98 14.62
CA TRP A 136 -9.02 -45.70 13.79
C TRP A 136 -10.43 -45.10 13.90
N TRP A 137 -10.79 -44.58 15.07
CA TRP A 137 -12.02 -43.83 15.33
C TRP A 137 -11.95 -42.38 14.86
N LEU A 138 -11.01 -42.04 13.97
CA LEU A 138 -10.88 -40.71 13.39
C LEU A 138 -10.70 -39.60 14.43
N SER A 139 -10.16 -39.87 15.62
CA SER A 139 -9.80 -38.81 16.58
C SER A 139 -8.35 -38.36 16.35
N TRP A 140 -8.06 -37.08 16.55
CA TRP A 140 -6.69 -36.57 16.58
C TRP A 140 -6.11 -36.65 17.99
N ARG A 141 -4.89 -37.17 18.11
CA ARG A 141 -4.11 -37.21 19.35
C ARG A 141 -2.77 -36.55 19.14
N ARG A 142 -2.49 -35.46 19.84
CA ARG A 142 -1.16 -34.84 19.82
C ARG A 142 -0.18 -35.71 20.62
N LEU A 143 0.90 -36.13 19.99
CA LEU A 143 1.95 -36.96 20.58
C LEU A 143 3.11 -36.11 21.14
N ALA A 144 3.41 -35.00 20.47
CA ALA A 144 4.42 -34.05 20.90
C ALA A 144 4.15 -32.65 20.32
N LYS A 145 4.74 -31.63 20.96
CA LYS A 145 4.72 -30.23 20.53
C LYS A 145 6.05 -29.60 20.94
N GLY A 146 6.56 -28.70 20.11
CA GLY A 146 7.65 -27.79 20.45
C GLY A 146 7.85 -26.75 19.37
N PHE A 147 9.01 -26.11 19.41
CA PHE A 147 9.43 -25.11 18.43
C PHE A 147 10.83 -25.48 17.92
N SER A 148 11.17 -25.03 16.71
CA SER A 148 12.57 -25.00 16.30
C SER A 148 13.34 -23.94 17.11
N ASP A 149 14.64 -24.14 17.31
CA ASP A 149 15.55 -23.16 17.91
C ASP A 149 16.06 -22.15 16.88
N HIS A 150 17.04 -21.33 17.26
CA HIS A 150 17.65 -20.31 16.39
C HIS A 150 18.33 -20.89 15.14
N ASP A 151 18.75 -22.16 15.19
CA ASP A 151 19.39 -22.85 14.07
C ASP A 151 18.39 -23.68 13.26
N GLY A 152 17.10 -23.56 13.59
CA GLY A 152 16.01 -24.30 12.96
C GLY A 152 15.86 -25.72 13.50
N ASN A 153 16.69 -26.16 14.45
CA ASN A 153 16.64 -27.52 14.96
C ASN A 153 15.50 -27.68 15.96
N PHE A 154 14.85 -28.85 15.96
CA PHE A 154 13.85 -29.18 16.96
C PHE A 154 14.09 -30.56 17.55
N ARG A 155 13.68 -30.72 18.82
CA ARG A 155 13.79 -31.98 19.56
C ARG A 155 12.52 -32.25 20.36
N LEU A 156 11.65 -33.10 19.83
CA LEU A 156 10.31 -33.36 20.37
C LEU A 156 10.24 -34.74 21.04
N LYS A 157 10.08 -34.76 22.36
CA LYS A 157 9.91 -36.01 23.13
C LYS A 157 8.50 -36.56 22.93
N TYR A 158 8.38 -37.87 22.66
CA TYR A 158 7.12 -38.58 22.49
C TYR A 158 7.20 -40.00 23.09
N ASP A 159 6.04 -40.65 23.23
CA ASP A 159 5.96 -42.03 23.74
C ASP A 159 5.80 -43.01 22.57
N LEU A 160 6.79 -43.88 22.39
CA LEU A 160 6.88 -44.81 21.27
C LEU A 160 5.74 -45.82 21.28
N ARG A 161 5.40 -46.33 22.47
CA ARG A 161 4.32 -47.31 22.64
C ARG A 161 2.97 -46.74 22.24
N THR A 162 2.67 -45.51 22.64
CA THR A 162 1.45 -44.78 22.27
C THR A 162 1.41 -44.53 20.77
N ALA A 163 2.51 -44.04 20.20
CA ALA A 163 2.62 -43.78 18.76
C ALA A 163 2.38 -45.05 17.93
N ARG A 164 2.95 -46.19 18.35
CA ARG A 164 2.83 -47.47 17.65
C ARG A 164 1.58 -48.27 18.00
N SER A 165 0.80 -47.86 18.99
CA SER A 165 -0.39 -48.58 19.43
C SER A 165 -1.33 -48.94 18.27
N VAL A 166 -2.02 -50.08 18.39
CA VAL A 166 -2.97 -50.55 17.37
C VAL A 166 -4.10 -49.54 17.13
N ALA A 167 -4.43 -48.73 18.15
CA ALA A 167 -5.42 -47.66 18.06
C ALA A 167 -5.03 -46.52 17.11
N VAL A 168 -3.73 -46.31 16.84
CA VAL A 168 -3.22 -45.28 15.93
C VAL A 168 -3.20 -45.81 14.50
N ARG A 169 -3.83 -45.09 13.58
CA ARG A 169 -3.91 -45.41 12.15
C ARG A 169 -2.84 -44.69 11.33
N LYS A 170 -2.66 -43.37 11.53
CA LYS A 170 -1.68 -42.54 10.81
C LYS A 170 -0.96 -41.60 11.76
N ILE A 171 0.28 -41.24 11.44
CA ILE A 171 1.07 -40.25 12.17
C ILE A 171 1.59 -39.23 11.16
N ARG A 172 1.65 -37.96 11.56
CA ARG A 172 2.31 -36.91 10.79
C ARG A 172 2.95 -35.87 11.69
N ALA A 173 4.03 -35.26 11.20
CA ALA A 173 4.52 -33.99 11.71
C ALA A 173 3.78 -32.85 11.01
N GLU A 174 3.45 -31.79 11.75
CA GLU A 174 2.87 -30.56 11.23
C GLU A 174 3.79 -29.41 11.63
N VAL A 175 4.15 -28.58 10.66
CA VAL A 175 4.82 -27.29 10.86
C VAL A 175 3.79 -26.19 10.63
N SER A 176 3.70 -25.23 11.53
CA SER A 176 2.66 -24.20 11.49
C SER A 176 3.19 -22.77 11.57
N GLN A 177 2.58 -21.88 10.77
CA GLN A 177 2.68 -20.44 10.94
C GLN A 177 1.76 -19.99 12.08
N LYS A 178 2.15 -18.91 12.76
CA LYS A 178 1.43 -18.35 13.92
C LYS A 178 0.82 -17.02 13.52
N TYR A 179 -0.44 -16.81 13.91
CA TYR A 179 -1.13 -15.53 13.82
C TYR A 179 -1.84 -15.27 15.15
N TYR A 180 -2.46 -14.10 15.29
CA TYR A 180 -3.03 -13.64 16.55
C TYR A 180 -4.48 -13.25 16.40
N ARG A 181 -5.24 -13.42 17.48
CA ARG A 181 -6.60 -12.91 17.61
C ARG A 181 -6.85 -12.46 19.04
N TYR A 182 -7.50 -11.33 19.20
CA TYR A 182 -8.02 -10.81 20.46
C TYR A 182 -9.41 -11.36 20.71
N SER A 183 -9.67 -11.78 21.94
CA SER A 183 -11.03 -12.10 22.38
C SER A 183 -11.88 -10.82 22.48
N LYS A 184 -13.20 -10.99 22.65
CA LYS A 184 -14.11 -9.86 22.97
C LYS A 184 -13.74 -9.11 24.26
N THR A 185 -12.93 -9.73 25.13
CA THR A 185 -12.46 -9.13 26.39
C THR A 185 -11.03 -8.58 26.26
N GLY A 186 -10.51 -8.42 25.04
CA GLY A 186 -9.17 -7.89 24.77
C GLY A 186 -8.03 -8.87 25.04
N GLN A 187 -8.30 -10.17 25.27
CA GLN A 187 -7.24 -11.14 25.56
C GLN A 187 -6.63 -11.69 24.27
N LEU A 188 -5.33 -11.50 24.11
CA LEU A 188 -4.56 -12.04 22.98
C LEU A 188 -4.48 -13.58 23.04
N SER A 189 -4.83 -14.23 21.93
CA SER A 189 -4.76 -15.68 21.75
C SER A 189 -4.00 -16.03 20.48
N PRO A 190 -2.98 -16.91 20.54
CA PRO A 190 -2.26 -17.34 19.35
C PRO A 190 -3.06 -18.41 18.59
N CYS A 191 -3.17 -18.21 17.29
CA CYS A 191 -3.77 -19.13 16.34
C CYS A 191 -2.70 -19.67 15.37
N TYR A 192 -2.97 -20.80 14.72
CA TYR A 192 -1.94 -21.52 13.96
C TYR A 192 -2.51 -22.10 12.67
N CYS A 193 -1.86 -21.78 11.55
CA CYS A 193 -2.17 -22.32 10.23
C CYS A 193 -1.09 -23.34 9.85
N ILE A 194 -1.47 -24.48 9.30
CA ILE A 194 -0.52 -25.53 8.89
C ILE A 194 0.18 -25.07 7.61
N ALA A 195 1.51 -24.92 7.66
CA ALA A 195 2.34 -24.65 6.49
C ALA A 195 2.71 -25.95 5.76
N LEU A 196 3.05 -26.99 6.53
CA LEU A 196 3.48 -28.27 5.96
C LEU A 196 3.05 -29.43 6.87
N ALA A 197 2.61 -30.53 6.25
CA ALA A 197 2.28 -31.76 6.95
C ALA A 197 3.03 -32.95 6.35
N ILE A 198 3.89 -33.59 7.14
CA ILE A 198 4.79 -34.67 6.71
C ILE A 198 4.29 -36.00 7.29
N PRO A 199 3.87 -36.97 6.47
CA PRO A 199 3.49 -38.28 6.98
C PRO A 199 4.69 -39.02 7.57
N ILE A 200 4.49 -39.68 8.71
CA ILE A 200 5.50 -40.51 9.36
C ILE A 200 5.03 -41.97 9.36
N PRO A 201 5.71 -42.88 8.67
CA PRO A 201 5.36 -44.30 8.70
C PRO A 201 5.55 -44.88 10.10
N LYS A 202 4.55 -45.61 10.60
CA LYS A 202 4.63 -46.25 11.93
C LYS A 202 5.75 -47.29 12.03
N SER A 203 6.12 -47.89 10.91
CA SER A 203 7.24 -48.83 10.79
C SER A 203 8.59 -48.18 11.10
N ASP A 204 8.71 -46.89 10.82
CA ASP A 204 9.99 -46.20 10.85
C ASP A 204 10.28 -45.59 12.22
N LEU A 205 9.24 -45.49 13.07
CA LEU A 205 9.38 -45.20 14.49
C LEU A 205 9.97 -46.42 15.21
N VAL A 206 11.27 -46.61 15.08
CA VAL A 206 12.06 -47.64 15.77
C VAL A 206 13.21 -47.00 16.53
N GLY A 207 13.46 -47.48 17.76
CA GLY A 207 14.53 -46.97 18.61
C GLY A 207 14.21 -45.64 19.30
N MET A 208 15.23 -45.05 19.92
CA MET A 208 15.08 -43.87 20.81
C MET A 208 15.00 -42.53 20.08
N GLN A 209 15.37 -42.50 18.78
CA GLN A 209 15.40 -41.25 18.00
C GLN A 209 14.96 -41.50 16.55
N TYR A 210 14.03 -40.67 16.07
CA TYR A 210 13.62 -40.61 14.66
C TYR A 210 13.97 -39.25 14.08
N ASN A 211 14.62 -39.20 12.92
CA ASN A 211 15.09 -37.95 12.32
C ASN A 211 14.28 -37.61 11.06
N LEU A 212 13.59 -36.47 11.08
CA LEU A 212 12.86 -35.91 9.95
C LEU A 212 13.77 -35.22 8.93
N ARG A 213 15.09 -35.15 9.21
CA ARG A 213 16.11 -34.46 8.42
C ARG A 213 15.79 -32.96 8.29
N ASP A 214 16.33 -32.34 7.26
CA ASP A 214 16.00 -30.97 6.89
C ASP A 214 14.62 -30.95 6.23
N ILE A 215 13.72 -30.21 6.84
CA ILE A 215 12.39 -29.90 6.35
C ILE A 215 12.48 -28.54 5.67
N GLN A 216 12.49 -28.58 4.34
CA GLN A 216 12.49 -27.40 3.49
C GLN A 216 11.07 -26.86 3.35
N ILE A 217 10.88 -25.57 3.62
CA ILE A 217 9.58 -24.91 3.55
C ILE A 217 9.72 -23.66 2.68
N ASP A 218 8.87 -23.55 1.65
CA ASP A 218 8.75 -22.35 0.82
C ASP A 218 7.65 -21.47 1.40
N ILE A 219 8.03 -20.49 2.23
CA ILE A 219 7.12 -19.50 2.81
C ILE A 219 7.82 -18.14 2.79
N TRP A 220 7.11 -17.10 2.34
CA TRP A 220 7.62 -15.73 2.31
C TRP A 220 9.02 -15.62 1.68
N SER A 221 9.20 -16.31 0.55
CA SER A 221 10.44 -16.26 -0.22
C SER A 221 10.50 -14.98 -1.04
N TYR A 222 11.67 -14.36 -1.16
CA TYR A 222 11.87 -13.22 -2.06
C TYR A 222 11.82 -13.68 -3.52
N ARG A 223 11.36 -12.77 -4.40
CA ARG A 223 11.40 -12.96 -5.85
C ARG A 223 12.80 -12.73 -6.39
N PRO A 224 13.43 -13.73 -7.03
CA PRO A 224 14.77 -13.59 -7.59
C PRO A 224 14.79 -12.77 -8.90
N ASP A 225 13.63 -12.57 -9.53
CA ASP A 225 13.46 -11.88 -10.82
C ASP A 225 13.19 -10.37 -10.68
N SER A 226 13.08 -9.87 -9.45
CA SER A 226 12.68 -8.49 -9.16
C SER A 226 13.82 -7.69 -8.52
N PRO A 227 14.13 -6.48 -9.01
CA PRO A 227 15.13 -5.60 -8.39
C PRO A 227 14.61 -4.87 -7.15
N ILE A 228 13.33 -5.06 -6.81
CA ILE A 228 12.65 -4.55 -5.62
C ILE A 228 12.21 -5.73 -4.75
N PRO A 229 12.24 -5.60 -3.41
CA PRO A 229 11.87 -6.68 -2.49
C PRO A 229 10.39 -7.03 -2.59
N ARG A 230 10.08 -8.21 -3.14
CA ARG A 230 8.71 -8.71 -3.36
C ARG A 230 8.59 -10.18 -2.97
N VAL A 231 7.41 -10.61 -2.53
CA VAL A 231 7.11 -12.02 -2.24
C VAL A 231 6.99 -12.82 -3.54
N LYS A 232 7.59 -14.01 -3.55
CA LYS A 232 7.40 -14.99 -4.61
C LYS A 232 6.04 -15.65 -4.47
N ILE A 233 5.18 -15.43 -5.45
CA ILE A 233 3.87 -16.07 -5.59
C ILE A 233 3.77 -16.54 -7.04
N ASP A 234 3.84 -17.86 -7.26
CA ASP A 234 3.69 -18.44 -8.61
C ASP A 234 2.21 -18.67 -8.93
N ASP A 235 1.41 -19.06 -7.93
CA ASP A 235 -0.04 -19.19 -8.01
C ASP A 235 -0.73 -18.58 -6.76
N LEU A 236 -1.58 -17.57 -6.96
CA LEU A 236 -2.23 -16.84 -5.87
C LEU A 236 -3.26 -17.71 -5.08
N GLN A 237 -3.82 -18.76 -5.68
CA GLN A 237 -4.81 -19.61 -5.02
C GLN A 237 -4.17 -20.69 -4.14
N ASP A 238 -3.11 -21.31 -4.67
CA ASP A 238 -2.54 -22.54 -4.12
C ASP A 238 -1.19 -22.31 -3.41
N GLU A 239 -0.40 -21.33 -3.85
CA GLU A 239 0.99 -21.16 -3.41
C GLU A 239 1.25 -19.85 -2.67
N ALA A 240 0.26 -18.96 -2.57
CA ALA A 240 0.39 -17.73 -1.78
C ALA A 240 0.64 -18.05 -0.29
N PRO A 241 1.55 -17.32 0.39
CA PRO A 241 1.87 -17.57 1.80
C PRO A 241 0.72 -17.21 2.75
N GLU A 242 -0.24 -16.42 2.26
CA GLU A 242 -1.45 -15.99 2.93
C GLU A 242 -2.66 -16.06 1.99
N LYS A 243 -3.86 -15.92 2.54
CA LYS A 243 -5.11 -15.79 1.79
C LYS A 243 -5.89 -14.59 2.31
N TYR A 244 -6.62 -13.93 1.42
CA TYR A 244 -7.57 -12.91 1.82
C TYR A 244 -8.61 -13.48 2.79
N VAL A 245 -9.00 -12.67 3.76
CA VAL A 245 -10.14 -12.98 4.63
C VAL A 245 -11.46 -12.88 3.86
N GLU A 246 -12.39 -13.80 4.15
CA GLU A 246 -13.68 -13.93 3.45
C GLU A 246 -14.49 -12.61 3.45
N GLY A 247 -14.44 -11.85 4.55
CA GLY A 247 -15.15 -10.59 4.66
C GLY A 247 -14.70 -9.53 3.64
N ARG A 248 -13.45 -9.58 3.20
CA ARG A 248 -12.90 -8.69 2.17
C ARG A 248 -13.41 -9.06 0.78
N ASP A 249 -13.45 -10.35 0.45
CA ASP A 249 -14.01 -10.84 -0.82
C ASP A 249 -15.51 -10.55 -0.93
N ASP A 250 -16.21 -10.61 0.21
CA ASP A 250 -17.61 -10.20 0.35
C ASP A 250 -17.79 -8.69 0.07
N ALA A 251 -16.91 -7.83 0.61
CA ALA A 251 -16.96 -6.39 0.39
C ALA A 251 -16.75 -6.04 -1.10
N ILE A 252 -15.77 -6.66 -1.76
CA ILE A 252 -15.55 -6.53 -3.21
C ILE A 252 -16.82 -6.92 -3.99
N THR A 253 -17.40 -8.07 -3.65
CA THR A 253 -18.60 -8.57 -4.33
C THR A 253 -19.77 -7.61 -4.20
N ASP A 254 -20.01 -7.07 -3.01
CA ASP A 254 -21.18 -6.24 -2.72
C ASP A 254 -21.03 -4.78 -3.22
N GLN A 255 -19.82 -4.24 -3.21
CA GLN A 255 -19.55 -2.82 -3.51
C GLN A 255 -19.13 -2.60 -4.98
N PHE A 256 -18.38 -3.54 -5.57
CA PHE A 256 -17.71 -3.30 -6.85
C PHE A 256 -18.40 -3.87 -8.09
N ILE A 257 -19.15 -4.97 -7.96
CA ILE A 257 -19.77 -5.65 -9.11
C ILE A 257 -20.63 -4.73 -10.01
N PRO A 258 -21.43 -3.78 -9.48
CA PRO A 258 -22.16 -2.84 -10.32
C PRO A 258 -21.24 -2.04 -11.26
N VAL A 259 -20.06 -1.64 -10.78
CA VAL A 259 -19.05 -0.89 -11.53
C VAL A 259 -18.36 -1.78 -12.58
N GLU A 260 -18.07 -3.03 -12.23
CA GLU A 260 -17.54 -4.03 -13.17
C GLU A 260 -18.48 -4.25 -14.37
N LEU A 261 -19.79 -4.33 -14.12
CA LEU A 261 -20.80 -4.51 -15.17
C LEU A 261 -20.84 -3.33 -16.15
N ILE A 262 -20.67 -2.09 -15.65
CA ILE A 262 -20.58 -0.89 -16.49
C ILE A 262 -19.34 -0.98 -17.39
N LYS A 263 -18.16 -1.29 -16.83
CA LYS A 263 -16.91 -1.45 -17.60
C LYS A 263 -17.08 -2.51 -18.69
N LEU A 264 -17.58 -3.70 -18.36
CA LEU A 264 -17.71 -4.79 -19.33
C LEU A 264 -18.64 -4.43 -20.49
N ARG A 265 -19.74 -3.74 -20.22
CA ARG A 265 -20.63 -3.21 -21.26
C ARG A 265 -19.87 -2.27 -22.19
N HIS A 266 -19.11 -1.32 -21.65
CA HIS A 266 -18.33 -0.38 -22.44
C HIS A 266 -17.23 -1.07 -23.25
N VAL A 267 -16.47 -1.98 -22.65
CA VAL A 267 -15.39 -2.71 -23.33
C VAL A 267 -15.93 -3.52 -24.52
N VAL A 268 -17.06 -4.22 -24.33
CA VAL A 268 -17.70 -4.98 -25.42
C VAL A 268 -18.15 -4.03 -26.54
N GLN A 269 -18.77 -2.91 -26.18
CA GLN A 269 -19.27 -1.93 -27.15
C GLN A 269 -18.12 -1.27 -27.94
N LEU A 270 -17.06 -0.83 -27.26
CA LEU A 270 -15.88 -0.19 -27.85
C LEU A 270 -15.05 -1.15 -28.71
N ARG A 271 -14.99 -2.43 -28.36
CA ARG A 271 -14.34 -3.45 -29.21
C ARG A 271 -15.07 -3.68 -30.52
N ALA A 272 -16.40 -3.66 -30.49
CA ALA A 272 -17.21 -3.78 -31.70
C ALA A 272 -17.15 -2.49 -32.53
N HIS A 273 -17.24 -1.34 -31.87
CA HIS A 273 -17.30 -0.02 -32.48
C HIS A 273 -16.52 1.01 -31.63
N PRO A 274 -15.24 1.29 -31.95
CA PRO A 274 -14.36 2.14 -31.12
C PRO A 274 -14.89 3.55 -30.84
N ASP A 275 -15.68 4.12 -31.75
CA ASP A 275 -16.22 5.48 -31.64
C ASP A 275 -17.65 5.53 -31.08
N SER A 276 -18.17 4.41 -30.57
CA SER A 276 -19.58 4.29 -30.15
C SER A 276 -19.92 4.91 -28.80
N LEU A 277 -18.92 5.26 -28.00
CA LEU A 277 -19.08 5.92 -26.70
C LEU A 277 -18.23 7.18 -26.62
N THR A 278 -18.84 8.27 -26.17
CA THR A 278 -18.11 9.50 -25.82
C THR A 278 -17.65 9.47 -24.35
N ILE A 279 -16.65 10.30 -24.02
CA ILE A 279 -16.19 10.46 -22.63
C ILE A 279 -17.35 10.89 -21.72
N ASP A 280 -18.23 11.80 -22.18
CA ASP A 280 -19.40 12.23 -21.40
C ASP A 280 -20.45 11.14 -21.19
N GLN A 281 -20.59 10.20 -22.13
CA GLN A 281 -21.46 9.03 -21.94
C GLN A 281 -20.84 8.11 -20.89
N ILE A 282 -19.54 7.80 -21.03
CA ILE A 282 -18.80 6.98 -20.07
C ILE A 282 -18.90 7.58 -18.67
N GLN A 283 -18.59 8.87 -18.48
CA GLN A 283 -18.62 9.52 -17.16
C GLN A 283 -20.02 9.47 -16.52
N ARG A 284 -21.10 9.58 -17.31
CA ARG A 284 -22.48 9.53 -16.81
C ARG A 284 -22.94 8.12 -16.40
N ASP A 285 -22.32 7.09 -16.96
CA ASP A 285 -22.65 5.71 -16.67
C ASP A 285 -22.06 5.24 -15.34
N TYR A 286 -20.98 5.87 -14.85
CA TYR A 286 -20.39 5.60 -13.55
C TYR A 286 -21.03 6.43 -12.42
N PRO A 287 -20.92 5.98 -11.15
CA PRO A 287 -21.31 6.79 -10.00
C PRO A 287 -20.62 8.16 -10.00
N PRO A 288 -21.32 9.23 -9.54
CA PRO A 288 -20.69 10.53 -9.42
C PRO A 288 -19.53 10.49 -8.43
N ASN A 289 -18.52 11.31 -8.69
CA ASN A 289 -17.40 11.56 -7.79
C ASN A 289 -17.48 12.98 -7.20
N LEU A 290 -16.53 13.33 -6.33
CA LEU A 290 -16.49 14.63 -5.67
C LEU A 290 -16.55 15.80 -6.67
N THR A 291 -15.70 15.79 -7.70
CA THR A 291 -15.61 16.91 -8.64
C THR A 291 -16.86 17.05 -9.50
N THR A 292 -17.42 15.94 -10.00
CA THR A 292 -18.68 15.98 -10.76
C THR A 292 -19.88 16.38 -9.89
N CYS A 293 -19.89 16.02 -8.60
CA CYS A 293 -20.89 16.52 -7.65
C CYS A 293 -20.77 18.02 -7.43
N LEU A 294 -19.54 18.51 -7.20
CA LEU A 294 -19.26 19.93 -6.99
C LEU A 294 -19.61 20.77 -8.21
N GLU A 295 -19.23 20.35 -9.41
CA GLU A 295 -19.52 21.10 -10.64
C GLU A 295 -21.02 21.24 -10.92
N LYS A 296 -21.83 20.25 -10.53
CA LYS A 296 -23.30 20.35 -10.64
C LYS A 296 -23.89 21.42 -9.71
N ARG A 297 -23.27 21.67 -8.56
CA ARG A 297 -23.79 22.56 -7.50
C ARG A 297 -23.12 23.93 -7.50
N LEU A 298 -21.85 23.97 -7.89
CA LEU A 298 -20.96 25.13 -7.94
C LEU A 298 -20.20 25.15 -9.28
N PRO A 299 -20.87 25.52 -10.40
CA PRO A 299 -20.26 25.46 -11.72
C PRO A 299 -18.94 26.26 -11.83
N GLY A 300 -17.89 25.59 -12.28
CA GLY A 300 -16.53 26.11 -12.44
C GLY A 300 -15.67 26.10 -11.18
N TYR A 301 -16.20 25.66 -10.03
CA TYR A 301 -15.45 25.68 -8.76
C TYR A 301 -14.25 24.74 -8.77
N THR A 302 -14.38 23.51 -9.26
CA THR A 302 -13.29 22.53 -9.28
C THR A 302 -12.16 22.94 -10.22
N ARG A 303 -12.45 23.84 -11.16
CA ARG A 303 -11.47 24.41 -12.09
C ARG A 303 -10.84 25.69 -11.55
N SER A 304 -11.30 26.22 -10.41
CA SER A 304 -10.79 27.46 -9.81
C SER A 304 -9.36 27.32 -9.24
N ASP A 305 -8.74 28.45 -8.91
CA ASP A 305 -7.43 28.45 -8.23
C ASP A 305 -7.54 27.96 -6.78
N MET A 306 -8.67 28.22 -6.12
CA MET A 306 -8.92 27.76 -4.75
C MET A 306 -8.95 26.25 -4.66
N PHE A 307 -9.74 25.61 -5.52
CA PHE A 307 -9.83 24.15 -5.53
C PHE A 307 -8.51 23.52 -5.97
N PHE A 308 -7.79 24.15 -6.91
CA PHE A 308 -6.45 23.70 -7.27
C PHE A 308 -5.49 23.74 -6.07
N GLY A 309 -5.43 24.85 -5.33
CA GLY A 309 -4.63 24.94 -4.11
C GLY A 309 -5.03 23.92 -3.05
N GLU A 310 -6.35 23.77 -2.82
CA GLU A 310 -6.90 22.81 -1.87
C GLU A 310 -6.50 21.37 -2.21
N ARG A 311 -6.68 20.93 -3.45
CA ARG A 311 -6.35 19.54 -3.84
C ARG A 311 -4.85 19.27 -3.86
N MET A 312 -4.02 20.30 -4.11
CA MET A 312 -2.57 20.16 -3.98
C MET A 312 -2.12 20.02 -2.52
N MET A 313 -2.88 20.53 -1.55
CA MET A 313 -2.55 20.48 -0.13
C MET A 313 -3.22 19.33 0.62
N ASN A 314 -4.51 19.12 0.40
CA ASN A 314 -5.38 18.21 1.15
C ASN A 314 -6.09 17.18 0.25
N GLY A 315 -5.71 17.06 -1.02
CA GLY A 315 -6.24 16.03 -1.90
C GLY A 315 -5.46 14.72 -1.84
N MET A 316 -5.70 13.85 -2.82
CA MET A 316 -4.89 12.66 -3.07
C MET A 316 -3.41 13.01 -3.20
N HIS A 317 -3.11 14.21 -3.74
CA HIS A 317 -1.74 14.63 -3.98
C HIS A 317 -0.94 14.90 -2.70
N ALA A 318 -1.57 15.54 -1.70
CA ALA A 318 -0.93 15.99 -0.45
C ALA A 318 0.54 16.42 -0.68
N LEU A 319 0.76 17.46 -1.48
CA LEU A 319 2.10 17.82 -1.97
C LEU A 319 2.94 18.52 -0.88
N THR A 320 4.25 18.28 -0.91
CA THR A 320 5.19 18.91 0.03
C THR A 320 5.49 20.34 -0.42
N PHE A 321 5.06 21.33 0.37
CA PHE A 321 5.31 22.75 0.12
C PHE A 321 6.66 23.19 0.70
N GLN A 322 7.63 23.46 -0.16
CA GLN A 322 8.98 23.85 0.25
C GLN A 322 9.09 25.37 0.36
N PRO A 323 9.49 25.94 1.50
CA PRO A 323 9.68 27.38 1.63
C PRO A 323 10.85 27.84 0.74
N PHE A 324 10.79 29.09 0.26
CA PHE A 324 11.86 29.73 -0.52
C PHE A 324 13.10 30.10 0.34
N ALA A 325 13.68 29.12 1.03
CA ALA A 325 14.72 29.35 2.05
C ALA A 325 16.16 29.36 1.51
N ASN A 326 16.45 28.71 0.38
CA ASN A 326 17.81 28.55 -0.14
C ASN A 326 18.17 29.60 -1.22
N ALA A 327 19.46 29.71 -1.56
CA ALA A 327 19.95 30.74 -2.49
C ALA A 327 19.35 30.65 -3.91
N GLN A 328 19.00 29.44 -4.36
CA GLN A 328 18.41 29.21 -5.68
C GLN A 328 16.93 29.63 -5.71
N THR A 329 16.17 29.28 -4.68
CA THR A 329 14.78 29.73 -4.53
C THR A 329 14.72 31.24 -4.27
N LYS A 330 15.65 31.81 -3.50
CA LYS A 330 15.70 33.28 -3.26
C LYS A 330 15.85 34.10 -4.53
N ARG A 331 16.64 33.65 -5.52
CA ARG A 331 16.70 34.32 -6.84
C ARG A 331 15.39 34.22 -7.61
N LYS A 332 14.70 33.07 -7.55
CA LYS A 332 13.35 32.92 -8.13
C LYS A 332 12.33 33.81 -7.40
N ALA A 333 12.50 34.07 -6.10
CA ALA A 333 11.64 34.97 -5.32
C ALA A 333 11.60 36.40 -5.88
N GLU A 334 12.70 36.87 -6.49
CA GLU A 334 12.80 38.23 -7.06
C GLU A 334 11.79 38.49 -8.18
N HIS A 335 11.20 37.44 -8.77
CA HIS A 335 10.13 37.56 -9.77
C HIS A 335 8.75 37.84 -9.15
N TYR A 336 8.59 37.67 -7.82
CA TYR A 336 7.34 37.84 -7.07
C TYR A 336 7.43 39.03 -6.11
N GLN A 337 7.80 40.21 -6.63
CA GLN A 337 8.11 41.41 -5.83
C GLN A 337 6.97 41.91 -4.94
N ASP A 338 5.72 41.54 -5.28
CA ASP A 338 4.51 41.94 -4.55
C ASP A 338 4.08 40.92 -3.47
N VAL A 339 4.86 39.85 -3.27
CA VAL A 339 4.58 38.79 -2.29
C VAL A 339 5.73 38.73 -1.29
N ASP A 340 5.38 38.62 -0.01
CA ASP A 340 6.38 38.39 1.04
C ASP A 340 7.11 37.07 0.79
N PRO A 341 8.46 37.08 0.66
CA PRO A 341 9.24 35.86 0.43
C PRO A 341 9.02 34.77 1.49
N ASP A 342 8.66 35.12 2.72
CA ASP A 342 8.38 34.16 3.79
C ASP A 342 7.06 33.40 3.60
N HIS A 343 6.20 33.88 2.69
CA HIS A 343 4.95 33.23 2.30
C HIS A 343 5.05 32.50 0.95
N LEU A 344 6.23 32.44 0.32
CA LEU A 344 6.44 31.76 -0.95
C LEU A 344 6.84 30.30 -0.74
N TYR A 345 6.09 29.43 -1.41
CA TYR A 345 6.31 27.99 -1.39
C TYR A 345 6.45 27.43 -2.80
N HIS A 346 7.35 26.46 -2.94
CA HIS A 346 7.64 25.75 -4.18
C HIS A 346 7.19 24.31 -4.05
N VAL A 347 6.58 23.79 -5.11
CA VAL A 347 6.18 22.39 -5.24
C VAL A 347 6.69 21.86 -6.56
N VAL A 348 7.29 20.67 -6.54
CA VAL A 348 7.82 20.01 -7.74
C VAL A 348 7.14 18.66 -7.90
N ASN A 349 6.74 18.37 -9.14
CA ASN A 349 6.27 17.08 -9.60
C ASN A 349 7.21 16.65 -10.73
N TRP A 350 8.10 15.70 -10.44
CA TRP A 350 9.12 15.25 -11.39
C TRP A 350 8.53 14.33 -12.46
N GLY A 351 8.66 14.74 -13.71
CA GLY A 351 8.11 14.06 -14.90
C GLY A 351 8.94 12.86 -15.37
N TYR A 352 8.95 12.61 -16.68
CA TYR A 352 9.62 11.44 -17.26
C TYR A 352 11.15 11.55 -17.31
N GLN A 353 11.76 12.71 -17.06
CA GLN A 353 13.20 12.90 -17.25
C GLN A 353 14.01 11.87 -16.44
N GLY A 354 14.78 11.03 -17.15
CA GLY A 354 15.60 9.96 -16.55
C GLY A 354 14.93 8.58 -16.47
N TYR A 355 13.68 8.45 -16.96
CA TYR A 355 12.91 7.21 -16.95
C TYR A 355 12.46 6.80 -18.35
N ASP A 356 12.31 5.49 -18.55
CA ASP A 356 11.79 4.91 -19.80
C ASP A 356 10.30 5.28 -19.97
N HIS A 357 9.96 5.82 -21.14
CA HIS A 357 8.64 6.39 -21.41
C HIS A 357 8.23 6.21 -22.87
N ASN A 358 6.95 6.40 -23.16
CA ASN A 358 6.38 6.33 -24.50
C ASN A 358 6.13 7.72 -25.11
N ASP A 359 5.92 7.74 -26.43
CA ASP A 359 5.69 8.96 -27.23
C ASP A 359 4.20 9.34 -27.37
N ILE A 360 3.31 8.72 -26.59
CA ILE A 360 1.86 8.91 -26.71
C ILE A 360 1.38 9.98 -25.72
N TYR A 361 1.91 9.93 -24.49
CA TYR A 361 1.47 10.75 -23.37
C TYR A 361 2.53 11.77 -22.99
N ALA A 362 2.09 12.99 -22.68
CA ALA A 362 2.93 14.00 -22.07
C ALA A 362 3.06 13.73 -20.57
N PHE A 363 4.28 13.82 -20.06
CA PHE A 363 4.57 13.77 -18.62
C PHE A 363 5.72 14.73 -18.27
N PRO A 364 5.52 16.04 -18.48
CA PRO A 364 6.54 17.04 -18.20
C PRO A 364 6.77 17.15 -16.68
N THR A 365 7.97 17.57 -16.28
CA THR A 365 8.18 18.04 -14.91
C THR A 365 7.38 19.33 -14.70
N THR A 366 6.63 19.42 -13.60
CA THR A 366 5.85 20.61 -13.25
C THR A 366 6.34 21.22 -11.96
N GLU A 367 6.80 22.47 -12.04
CA GLU A 367 7.17 23.30 -10.89
C GLU A 367 6.08 24.33 -10.65
N MET A 368 5.57 24.41 -9.43
CA MET A 368 4.47 25.29 -9.05
C MET A 368 4.91 26.19 -7.92
N VAL A 369 4.54 27.46 -8.00
CA VAL A 369 4.78 28.44 -6.93
C VAL A 369 3.46 28.83 -6.32
N PHE A 370 3.39 28.81 -4.99
CA PHE A 370 2.22 29.19 -4.21
C PHE A 370 2.58 30.31 -3.24
N GLU A 371 1.61 31.19 -2.97
CA GLU A 371 1.60 32.03 -1.77
C GLU A 371 0.73 31.33 -0.71
N ILE A 372 1.25 31.24 0.52
CA ILE A 372 0.51 30.72 1.68
C ILE A 372 0.75 31.66 2.86
N GLN A 373 -0.30 32.38 3.27
CA GLN A 373 -0.28 33.26 4.43
C GLN A 373 -0.91 32.60 5.67
N PRO A 374 -0.56 33.04 6.88
CA PRO A 374 -1.27 32.67 8.10
C PRO A 374 -2.77 33.00 7.97
N GLY A 375 -3.63 32.02 8.27
CA GLY A 375 -5.09 32.15 8.17
C GLY A 375 -5.68 31.87 6.78
N ASP A 376 -4.86 31.60 5.76
CA ASP A 376 -5.37 31.17 4.46
C ASP A 376 -6.12 29.85 4.57
N PHE A 377 -7.26 29.78 3.88
CA PHE A 377 -8.02 28.53 3.73
C PHE A 377 -7.34 27.56 2.75
N VAL A 378 -6.70 28.09 1.71
CA VAL A 378 -6.09 27.30 0.63
C VAL A 378 -4.86 28.01 0.07
N PRO A 379 -3.83 27.27 -0.39
CA PRO A 379 -2.70 27.86 -1.11
C PRO A 379 -3.13 28.61 -2.36
N ARG A 380 -2.55 29.79 -2.60
CA ARG A 380 -2.82 30.56 -3.81
C ARG A 380 -1.77 30.29 -4.88
N PRO A 381 -2.09 29.63 -6.00
CA PRO A 381 -1.13 29.40 -7.07
C PRO A 381 -0.72 30.71 -7.76
N LEU A 382 0.58 30.91 -7.95
CA LEU A 382 1.18 32.10 -8.57
C LEU A 382 1.71 31.83 -9.98
N SER A 383 2.29 30.64 -10.19
CA SER A 383 2.79 30.24 -11.50
C SER A 383 2.92 28.72 -11.60
N ILE A 384 2.95 28.22 -12.84
CA ILE A 384 3.25 26.83 -13.17
C ILE A 384 4.28 26.82 -14.30
N THR A 385 5.40 26.16 -14.08
CA THR A 385 6.47 25.98 -15.07
C THR A 385 6.54 24.52 -15.48
N PHE A 386 6.51 24.27 -16.79
CA PHE A 386 6.72 22.94 -17.35
C PHE A 386 8.13 22.83 -17.92
N THR A 387 8.82 21.73 -17.61
CA THR A 387 10.04 21.32 -18.29
C THR A 387 9.75 20.05 -19.09
N GLY A 388 9.89 20.12 -20.41
CA GLY A 388 9.76 18.98 -21.32
C GLY A 388 8.70 19.13 -22.41
N ALA A 389 8.51 18.03 -23.14
CA ALA A 389 7.60 17.97 -24.28
C ALA A 389 6.15 18.21 -23.86
N LEU A 390 5.46 19.11 -24.58
CA LEU A 390 4.03 19.38 -24.40
C LEU A 390 3.21 19.02 -25.65
N SER A 391 3.84 18.72 -26.77
CA SER A 391 3.17 18.26 -27.99
C SER A 391 4.03 17.25 -28.73
N ALA A 392 3.43 16.50 -29.66
CA ALA A 392 4.15 15.56 -30.49
C ALA A 392 5.12 16.25 -31.49
N PHE A 393 4.94 17.56 -31.68
CA PHE A 393 5.72 18.40 -32.61
C PHE A 393 6.91 19.07 -31.94
N ASP A 394 6.81 19.34 -30.64
CA ASP A 394 7.85 19.98 -29.85
C ASP A 394 8.29 19.03 -28.73
N ARG A 395 9.34 18.27 -29.04
CA ARG A 395 9.85 17.16 -28.24
C ARG A 395 11.10 17.50 -27.43
N ASP A 396 11.45 18.79 -27.32
CA ASP A 396 12.57 19.19 -26.47
C ASP A 396 12.28 18.78 -25.01
N PRO A 397 13.05 17.83 -24.43
CA PRO A 397 12.80 17.34 -23.08
C PRO A 397 13.21 18.34 -21.99
N TYR A 398 13.84 19.46 -22.36
CA TYR A 398 14.38 20.46 -21.46
C TYR A 398 13.77 21.84 -21.64
N GLN A 399 12.88 22.01 -22.61
CA GLN A 399 12.26 23.31 -22.84
C GLN A 399 11.37 23.71 -21.68
N GLU A 400 11.62 24.91 -21.16
CA GLU A 400 10.84 25.50 -20.07
C GLU A 400 9.75 26.44 -20.59
N ARG A 401 8.56 26.32 -20.01
CA ARG A 401 7.42 27.20 -20.30
C ARG A 401 6.68 27.53 -19.01
N THR A 402 6.59 28.81 -18.67
CA THR A 402 5.92 29.30 -17.45
C THR A 402 4.58 29.96 -17.79
N PHE A 403 3.57 29.65 -16.98
CA PHE A 403 2.20 30.17 -17.08
C PHE A 403 1.80 30.85 -15.77
N PHE A 404 1.04 31.94 -15.89
CA PHE A 404 0.55 32.75 -14.78
C PHE A 404 -0.98 32.83 -14.80
N PRO A 405 -1.66 33.13 -13.67
CA PRO A 405 -3.11 33.34 -13.62
C PRO A 405 -3.64 34.35 -14.66
N THR A 406 -2.82 35.32 -15.05
CA THR A 406 -3.15 36.34 -16.06
C THR A 406 -3.17 35.82 -17.51
N ASP A 407 -2.72 34.59 -17.75
CA ASP A 407 -2.75 33.93 -19.08
C ASP A 407 -4.12 33.31 -19.43
N GLY A 408 -5.13 33.49 -18.58
CA GLY A 408 -6.52 33.14 -18.86
C GLY A 408 -6.72 31.66 -19.23
N LYS A 409 -7.08 31.35 -20.48
CA LYS A 409 -7.34 29.95 -20.90
C LYS A 409 -6.10 29.07 -20.79
N LYS A 410 -4.91 29.61 -21.06
CA LYS A 410 -3.65 28.85 -20.96
C LYS A 410 -3.33 28.49 -19.51
N TRP A 411 -3.67 29.35 -18.56
CA TRP A 411 -3.59 29.05 -17.13
C TRP A 411 -4.47 27.86 -16.72
N MET A 412 -5.71 27.83 -17.19
CA MET A 412 -6.64 26.72 -16.91
C MET A 412 -6.12 25.38 -17.45
N GLN A 413 -5.53 25.41 -18.65
CA GLN A 413 -4.92 24.24 -19.29
C GLN A 413 -3.65 23.80 -18.54
N ALA A 414 -2.82 24.75 -18.09
CA ALA A 414 -1.64 24.46 -17.29
C ALA A 414 -2.02 23.78 -15.96
N LYS A 415 -3.04 24.29 -15.24
CA LYS A 415 -3.54 23.61 -14.03
C LYS A 415 -3.99 22.18 -14.28
N ARG A 416 -4.66 21.89 -15.42
CA ARG A 416 -5.04 20.51 -15.78
C ARG A 416 -3.82 19.62 -16.00
N VAL A 417 -2.82 20.11 -16.73
CA VAL A 417 -1.57 19.36 -16.95
C VAL A 417 -0.89 19.08 -15.61
N ALA A 418 -0.75 20.09 -14.74
CA ALA A 418 -0.20 19.93 -13.39
C ALA A 418 -0.97 18.89 -12.55
N ARG A 419 -2.32 18.90 -12.60
CA ARG A 419 -3.14 17.87 -11.93
C ARG A 419 -2.89 16.47 -12.46
N CYS A 420 -2.83 16.28 -13.78
CA CYS A 420 -2.63 14.95 -14.36
C CYS A 420 -1.22 14.40 -14.09
N VAL A 421 -0.20 15.27 -14.16
CA VAL A 421 1.16 14.90 -13.75
C VAL A 421 1.19 14.56 -12.26
N GLY A 422 0.59 15.41 -11.42
CA GLY A 422 0.46 15.15 -9.99
C GLY A 422 -0.29 13.85 -9.69
N GLY A 423 -1.35 13.54 -10.44
CA GLY A 423 -2.13 12.31 -10.27
C GLY A 423 -1.29 11.07 -10.55
N LEU A 424 -0.56 11.04 -11.67
CA LEU A 424 0.33 9.92 -11.98
C LEU A 424 1.46 9.77 -10.93
N ILE A 425 2.01 10.88 -10.46
CA ILE A 425 3.05 10.86 -9.41
C ILE A 425 2.48 10.32 -8.10
N SER A 426 1.30 10.78 -7.69
CA SER A 426 0.68 10.30 -6.46
C SER A 426 0.32 8.81 -6.55
N GLU A 427 -0.10 8.31 -7.71
CA GLU A 427 -0.32 6.87 -7.89
C GLU A 427 0.97 6.05 -7.84
N VAL A 428 2.05 6.52 -8.48
CA VAL A 428 3.27 5.72 -8.59
C VAL A 428 4.14 5.86 -7.34
N ASP A 429 4.36 7.08 -6.89
CA ASP A 429 5.32 7.36 -5.83
C ASP A 429 4.66 7.30 -4.44
N ASP A 430 3.49 7.94 -4.27
CA ASP A 430 2.86 8.04 -2.94
C ASP A 430 1.97 6.85 -2.59
N HIS A 431 1.28 6.30 -3.58
CA HIS A 431 0.43 5.12 -3.41
C HIS A 431 1.28 3.86 -3.59
N PHE A 432 1.62 3.50 -4.83
CA PHE A 432 2.24 2.20 -5.10
C PHE A 432 3.63 2.04 -4.45
N ALA A 433 4.54 3.00 -4.58
CA ALA A 433 5.88 2.81 -4.02
C ALA A 433 5.91 2.94 -2.48
N ARG A 434 5.33 4.00 -1.91
CA ARG A 434 5.41 4.30 -0.46
C ARG A 434 4.52 3.45 0.43
N THR A 435 3.36 2.98 -0.04
CA THR A 435 2.43 2.23 0.80
C THR A 435 2.37 0.76 0.42
N HIS A 436 2.38 0.40 -0.86
CA HIS A 436 2.37 -1.01 -1.26
C HIS A 436 3.77 -1.65 -1.15
N VAL A 437 4.66 -1.31 -2.08
CA VAL A 437 5.96 -2.00 -2.21
C VAL A 437 6.86 -1.74 -1.00
N ASN A 438 6.80 -0.54 -0.42
CA ASN A 438 7.53 -0.22 0.81
C ASN A 438 6.99 -1.00 2.01
N VAL A 439 5.68 -1.24 2.14
CA VAL A 439 5.14 -2.06 3.24
C VAL A 439 5.42 -3.54 3.01
N GLU A 440 5.41 -4.01 1.76
CA GLU A 440 5.68 -5.42 1.45
C GLU A 440 7.08 -5.87 1.92
N GLN A 441 8.13 -5.06 1.82
CA GLN A 441 9.45 -5.42 2.38
C GLN A 441 9.42 -5.63 3.90
N TYR A 442 8.65 -4.83 4.63
CA TYR A 442 8.44 -5.04 6.07
C TYR A 442 7.60 -6.28 6.34
N ALA A 443 6.57 -6.54 5.52
CA ALA A 443 5.78 -7.76 5.61
C ALA A 443 6.66 -9.00 5.44
N ILE A 444 7.46 -9.07 4.38
CA ILE A 444 8.35 -10.20 4.11
C ILE A 444 9.27 -10.46 5.31
N ALA A 445 10.01 -9.43 5.76
CA ALA A 445 10.94 -9.59 6.85
C ALA A 445 10.25 -9.93 8.19
N ALA A 446 9.08 -9.34 8.47
CA ALA A 446 8.33 -9.61 9.68
C ALA A 446 7.80 -11.04 9.70
N PHE A 447 7.14 -11.51 8.65
CA PHE A 447 6.59 -12.87 8.59
C PHE A 447 7.68 -13.96 8.51
N ARG A 448 8.83 -13.64 7.93
CA ARG A 448 10.01 -14.53 7.93
C ARG A 448 10.62 -14.68 9.32
N ASN A 449 10.55 -13.67 10.19
CA ASN A 449 11.40 -13.61 11.38
C ASN A 449 10.67 -13.49 12.72
N LEU A 450 9.48 -12.89 12.78
CA LEU A 450 8.73 -12.64 14.01
C LEU A 450 7.73 -13.77 14.30
N ARG A 451 7.88 -14.43 15.46
CA ARG A 451 7.05 -15.59 15.86
C ARG A 451 6.76 -15.55 17.35
N LEU A 452 7.81 -15.63 18.18
CA LEU A 452 7.68 -15.62 19.64
C LEU A 452 7.73 -14.21 20.22
N ASN A 453 8.41 -13.28 19.53
CA ASN A 453 8.50 -11.90 19.96
C ASN A 453 7.10 -11.23 19.94
N PRO A 454 6.69 -10.51 21.02
CA PRO A 454 5.42 -9.80 21.06
C PRO A 454 5.21 -8.79 19.92
N ILE A 455 6.27 -8.25 19.32
CA ILE A 455 6.16 -7.38 18.13
C ILE A 455 5.40 -8.07 16.98
N ALA A 456 5.40 -9.41 16.92
CA ALA A 456 4.59 -10.15 15.95
C ALA A 456 3.08 -9.87 16.08
N SER A 457 2.54 -9.72 17.29
CA SER A 457 1.11 -9.37 17.46
C SER A 457 0.81 -7.89 17.25
N LEU A 458 1.85 -7.05 17.28
CA LEU A 458 1.76 -5.63 16.97
C LEU A 458 1.73 -5.40 15.46
N LEU A 459 2.71 -5.93 14.72
CA LEU A 459 2.92 -5.59 13.29
C LEU A 459 2.13 -6.45 12.30
N LEU A 460 2.07 -7.78 12.50
CA LEU A 460 1.52 -8.69 11.48
C LEU A 460 0.07 -8.38 11.06
N PRO A 461 -0.85 -7.91 11.94
CA PRO A 461 -2.19 -7.50 11.52
C PRO A 461 -2.21 -6.36 10.48
N HIS A 462 -1.17 -5.52 10.49
CA HIS A 462 -1.01 -4.37 9.60
C HIS A 462 -0.23 -4.69 8.32
N LEU A 463 0.54 -5.78 8.33
CA LEU A 463 1.41 -6.20 7.22
C LEU A 463 0.86 -7.36 6.39
N LYS A 464 -0.26 -7.97 6.81
CA LYS A 464 -0.88 -9.08 6.07
C LYS A 464 -1.54 -8.59 4.78
N GLU A 465 -1.71 -9.49 3.83
CA GLU A 465 -2.44 -9.30 2.57
C GLU A 465 -1.84 -8.29 1.56
N VAL A 466 -0.90 -7.42 1.95
CA VAL A 466 -0.21 -6.48 1.04
C VAL A 466 0.45 -7.21 -0.14
N SER A 467 1.14 -8.32 0.12
CA SER A 467 1.79 -9.13 -0.92
C SER A 467 0.81 -9.70 -1.94
N LEU A 468 -0.43 -9.98 -1.52
CA LEU A 468 -1.48 -10.51 -2.40
C LEU A 468 -2.00 -9.43 -3.36
N VAL A 469 -2.21 -8.21 -2.84
CA VAL A 469 -2.70 -7.09 -3.67
C VAL A 469 -1.59 -6.60 -4.60
N ASP A 470 -0.34 -6.57 -4.13
CA ASP A 470 0.82 -6.16 -4.92
C ASP A 470 1.09 -7.15 -6.05
N HIS A 471 1.00 -8.45 -5.77
CA HIS A 471 1.08 -9.47 -6.82
C HIS A 471 -0.03 -9.32 -7.87
N THR A 472 -1.24 -8.93 -7.46
CA THR A 472 -2.32 -8.64 -8.40
C THR A 472 -2.02 -7.37 -9.22
N ALA A 473 -1.43 -6.35 -8.60
CA ALA A 473 -1.03 -5.10 -9.24
C ALA A 473 0.09 -5.30 -10.28
N ASP A 474 0.99 -6.26 -10.12
CA ASP A 474 2.02 -6.56 -11.14
C ASP A 474 1.38 -6.84 -12.50
N ARG A 475 0.34 -7.68 -12.51
CA ARG A 475 -0.37 -8.04 -13.74
C ARG A 475 -1.32 -6.93 -14.21
N LEU A 476 -2.10 -6.37 -13.30
CA LEU A 476 -3.20 -5.48 -13.64
C LEU A 476 -2.78 -4.00 -13.73
N LEU A 477 -1.78 -3.55 -13.01
CA LEU A 477 -1.41 -2.13 -12.98
C LEU A 477 -0.10 -1.85 -13.72
N ILE A 478 0.92 -2.71 -13.51
CA ILE A 478 2.31 -2.40 -13.86
C ILE A 478 2.78 -3.04 -15.17
N SER A 479 2.34 -4.26 -15.48
CA SER A 479 2.79 -5.01 -16.68
C SER A 479 2.56 -4.24 -17.99
N GLN A 480 3.54 -4.29 -18.91
CA GLN A 480 3.44 -3.66 -20.22
C GLN A 480 2.35 -4.30 -21.10
N GLU A 481 2.12 -5.61 -20.96
CA GLU A 481 1.19 -6.37 -21.80
C GLU A 481 -0.28 -6.09 -21.42
N PHE A 482 -0.57 -6.08 -20.12
CA PHE A 482 -1.95 -5.99 -19.61
C PHE A 482 -2.21 -4.78 -18.72
N GLY A 483 -1.18 -4.25 -18.07
CA GLY A 483 -1.26 -3.25 -17.02
C GLY A 483 -1.83 -1.91 -17.48
N TYR A 484 -2.61 -1.27 -16.59
CA TYR A 484 -3.25 0.00 -16.90
C TYR A 484 -2.24 1.14 -17.05
N LEU A 485 -1.26 1.27 -16.13
CA LEU A 485 -0.36 2.44 -16.12
C LEU A 485 0.47 2.55 -17.40
N PRO A 486 1.15 1.50 -17.92
CA PRO A 486 1.92 1.64 -19.16
C PRO A 486 1.08 1.93 -20.41
N ARG A 487 -0.22 1.66 -20.34
CA ARG A 487 -1.16 1.78 -21.47
C ARG A 487 -2.02 3.02 -21.41
N ALA A 488 -2.03 3.71 -20.28
CA ALA A 488 -2.83 4.90 -19.99
C ALA A 488 -2.00 6.09 -19.51
N SER A 489 -0.69 5.94 -19.37
CA SER A 489 0.23 6.99 -18.92
C SER A 489 1.54 6.99 -19.74
N ALA A 490 2.45 7.91 -19.44
CA ALA A 490 3.69 8.06 -20.19
C ALA A 490 4.77 7.03 -19.84
N LEU A 491 4.77 6.49 -18.61
CA LEU A 491 5.83 5.58 -18.16
C LEU A 491 5.60 4.18 -18.73
N THR A 492 6.66 3.51 -19.18
CA THR A 492 6.61 2.08 -19.53
C THR A 492 6.72 1.22 -18.28
N GLU A 493 6.52 -0.10 -18.38
CA GLU A 493 6.78 -1.03 -17.27
C GLU A 493 8.21 -0.85 -16.71
N LYS A 494 9.21 -0.73 -17.61
CA LYS A 494 10.60 -0.50 -17.22
C LYS A 494 10.78 0.84 -16.49
N GLY A 495 10.13 1.90 -16.98
CA GLY A 495 10.16 3.22 -16.35
C GLY A 495 9.52 3.22 -14.97
N LEU A 496 8.39 2.52 -14.81
CA LEU A 496 7.72 2.32 -13.52
C LEU A 496 8.61 1.59 -12.53
N HIS A 497 9.20 0.45 -12.91
CA HIS A 497 10.10 -0.31 -12.03
C HIS A 497 11.32 0.51 -11.60
N GLN A 498 11.90 1.28 -12.52
CA GLN A 498 13.03 2.15 -12.20
C GLN A 498 12.62 3.26 -11.22
N ARG A 499 11.47 3.90 -11.44
CA ARG A 499 10.97 4.96 -10.56
C ARG A 499 10.63 4.43 -9.17
N VAL A 500 9.94 3.29 -9.07
CA VAL A 500 9.63 2.64 -7.79
C VAL A 500 10.91 2.29 -7.04
N ARG A 501 11.92 1.74 -7.73
CA ARG A 501 13.22 1.43 -7.13
C ARG A 501 13.91 2.69 -6.59
N ASP A 502 13.94 3.78 -7.37
CA ASP A 502 14.56 5.04 -6.95
C ASP A 502 13.80 5.67 -5.76
N THR A 503 12.46 5.59 -5.74
CA THR A 503 11.62 5.98 -4.60
C THR A 503 11.97 5.19 -3.35
N LEU A 504 11.99 3.85 -3.42
CA LEU A 504 12.36 2.99 -2.28
C LEU A 504 13.79 3.28 -1.79
N GLY A 505 14.72 3.64 -2.69
CA GLY A 505 16.09 4.01 -2.35
C GLY A 505 16.19 5.25 -1.45
N MET A 506 15.15 6.08 -1.44
CA MET A 506 15.05 7.29 -0.62
C MET A 506 14.34 7.05 0.72
N LEU A 507 13.49 6.04 0.81
CA LEU A 507 12.71 5.73 2.01
C LEU A 507 13.56 5.05 3.09
N ASN A 508 13.38 5.49 4.33
CA ASN A 508 13.96 4.88 5.51
C ASN A 508 13.04 5.19 6.71
N TRP A 509 12.92 4.25 7.63
CA TRP A 509 12.13 4.41 8.84
C TRP A 509 12.84 5.28 9.89
N LYS A 510 14.18 5.27 9.90
CA LYS A 510 14.99 5.97 10.90
C LYS A 510 14.91 7.47 10.67
N ASP A 511 14.65 8.22 11.73
CA ASP A 511 14.49 9.68 11.70
C ASP A 511 13.33 10.17 10.79
N TYR A 512 12.34 9.30 10.50
CA TYR A 512 11.15 9.70 9.75
C TYR A 512 10.30 10.67 10.58
N GLU A 513 9.81 11.71 9.93
CA GLU A 513 8.91 12.70 10.53
C GLU A 513 7.66 12.84 9.64
N PRO A 514 6.46 12.98 10.22
CA PRO A 514 5.26 13.38 9.48
C PRO A 514 5.45 14.72 8.77
N MET A 515 4.64 14.95 7.74
CA MET A 515 4.72 16.18 6.96
C MET A 515 4.56 17.42 7.84
N ARG A 516 5.43 18.41 7.62
CA ARG A 516 5.34 19.68 8.32
C ARG A 516 4.05 20.44 7.99
N VAL A 517 3.32 20.83 9.03
CA VAL A 517 2.16 21.72 8.92
C VAL A 517 2.59 23.12 8.45
N VAL A 518 1.94 23.62 7.40
CA VAL A 518 2.27 24.91 6.76
C VAL A 518 1.36 26.03 7.27
N ASN A 519 0.07 25.74 7.45
CA ASN A 519 -0.91 26.67 8.01
C ASN A 519 -2.04 25.89 8.71
N ASP A 520 -3.07 26.61 9.18
CA ASP A 520 -4.14 25.99 9.94
C ASP A 520 -5.10 25.09 9.15
N HIS A 521 -5.15 25.25 7.83
CA HIS A 521 -6.01 24.48 6.92
C HIS A 521 -5.24 23.39 6.17
N HIS A 522 -3.99 23.12 6.55
CA HIS A 522 -3.22 21.97 6.07
C HIS A 522 -3.69 20.71 6.80
N HIS A 523 -4.93 20.28 6.52
CA HIS A 523 -5.64 19.21 7.19
C HIS A 523 -4.92 17.86 7.08
N TYR A 524 -4.33 17.55 5.92
CA TYR A 524 -3.53 16.33 5.73
C TYR A 524 -2.41 16.24 6.79
N ALA A 525 -1.49 17.21 6.80
CA ALA A 525 -0.34 17.21 7.70
C ALA A 525 -0.75 17.21 9.19
N LYS A 526 -1.85 17.91 9.52
CA LYS A 526 -2.39 17.91 10.89
C LYS A 526 -2.93 16.55 11.29
N ALA A 527 -3.66 15.88 10.40
CA ALA A 527 -4.19 14.55 10.65
C ALA A 527 -3.08 13.49 10.70
N GLU A 528 -2.09 13.56 9.80
CA GLU A 528 -0.91 12.70 9.79
C GLU A 528 -0.15 12.83 11.13
N THR A 529 0.10 14.07 11.56
CA THR A 529 0.76 14.35 12.84
C THR A 529 -0.03 13.81 14.03
N LEU A 530 -1.36 13.94 14.02
CA LEU A 530 -2.22 13.43 15.09
C LEU A 530 -2.18 11.89 15.12
N PHE A 531 -2.33 11.24 13.97
CA PHE A 531 -2.26 9.79 13.85
C PHE A 531 -0.90 9.24 14.28
N TRP A 532 0.19 9.90 13.87
CA TRP A 532 1.54 9.54 14.27
C TRP A 532 1.72 9.54 15.78
N LYS A 533 1.30 10.61 16.47
CA LYS A 533 1.36 10.72 17.93
C LYS A 533 0.54 9.64 18.65
N ILE A 534 -0.65 9.34 18.14
CA ILE A 534 -1.49 8.27 18.69
C ILE A 534 -0.81 6.91 18.51
N THR A 535 -0.18 6.68 17.36
CA THR A 535 0.55 5.45 17.06
C THR A 535 1.80 5.31 17.94
N GLU A 536 2.55 6.40 18.17
CA GLU A 536 3.67 6.44 19.11
C GLU A 536 3.23 6.08 20.53
N GLN A 537 2.14 6.70 21.02
CA GLN A 537 1.57 6.39 22.32
C GLN A 537 1.17 4.91 22.41
N TYR A 538 0.46 4.39 21.41
CA TYR A 538 0.03 3.01 21.35
C TYR A 538 1.21 2.03 21.41
N ILE A 539 2.28 2.30 20.65
CA ILE A 539 3.47 1.44 20.62
C ILE A 539 4.24 1.55 21.93
N GLU A 540 4.36 2.74 22.52
CA GLU A 540 5.01 2.93 23.82
C GLU A 540 4.29 2.14 24.92
N GLU A 541 2.95 2.24 24.99
CA GLU A 541 2.11 1.45 25.89
C GLU A 541 2.36 -0.06 25.67
N PHE A 542 2.27 -0.53 24.41
CA PHE A 542 2.44 -1.93 24.07
C PHE A 542 3.83 -2.47 24.41
N MET A 543 4.88 -1.75 24.05
CA MET A 543 6.27 -2.17 24.28
C MET A 543 6.61 -2.14 25.77
N GLY A 544 6.06 -1.19 26.53
CA GLY A 544 6.17 -1.14 27.98
C GLY A 544 5.59 -2.38 28.65
N GLU A 545 4.36 -2.76 28.28
CA GLU A 545 3.68 -3.96 28.80
C GLU A 545 4.39 -5.27 28.41
N ASN A 546 5.01 -5.30 27.23
CA ASN A 546 5.62 -6.50 26.66
C ASN A 546 7.14 -6.54 26.75
N ALA A 547 7.76 -5.63 27.52
CA ALA A 547 9.20 -5.40 27.49
C ALA A 547 10.03 -6.66 27.76
N ALA A 548 9.62 -7.47 28.74
CA ALA A 548 10.31 -8.72 29.07
C ALA A 548 10.28 -9.73 27.91
N GLY A 549 9.14 -9.86 27.23
CA GLY A 549 8.99 -10.78 26.09
C GLY A 549 9.77 -10.32 24.86
N ILE A 550 9.77 -9.01 24.59
CA ILE A 550 10.53 -8.41 23.49
C ILE A 550 12.04 -8.65 23.69
N ARG A 551 12.56 -8.36 24.89
CA ARG A 551 13.99 -8.59 25.22
C ARG A 551 14.37 -10.07 25.18
N MET A 552 13.49 -10.94 25.68
CA MET A 552 13.72 -12.39 25.68
C MET A 552 13.84 -12.98 24.28
N HIS A 553 13.10 -12.43 23.31
CA HIS A 553 13.08 -12.90 21.93
C HIS A 553 13.72 -11.88 20.96
N TRP A 554 14.71 -11.12 21.44
CA TRP A 554 15.39 -10.08 20.65
C TRP A 554 16.08 -10.62 19.39
N ALA A 555 16.51 -11.87 19.41
CA ALA A 555 17.11 -12.52 18.24
C ALA A 555 16.19 -12.51 17.01
N GLU A 556 14.86 -12.50 17.20
CA GLU A 556 13.91 -12.34 16.08
C GLU A 556 13.96 -10.94 15.48
N ILE A 557 14.12 -9.89 16.31
CA ILE A 557 14.30 -8.50 15.86
C ILE A 557 15.60 -8.36 15.09
N TYR A 558 16.68 -8.95 15.59
CA TYR A 558 17.96 -9.00 14.88
C TYR A 558 17.85 -9.67 13.51
N ARG A 559 17.20 -10.84 13.43
CA ARG A 559 16.99 -11.54 12.14
C ARG A 559 16.13 -10.73 11.19
N MET A 560 15.05 -10.12 11.68
CA MET A 560 14.22 -9.20 10.89
C MET A 560 15.04 -8.01 10.37
N SER A 561 15.86 -7.39 11.22
CA SER A 561 16.74 -6.29 10.85
C SER A 561 17.73 -6.67 9.74
N GLN A 562 18.35 -7.84 9.86
CA GLN A 562 19.29 -8.33 8.84
C GLN A 562 18.57 -8.62 7.52
N ASP A 563 17.40 -9.25 7.58
CA ASP A 563 16.61 -9.59 6.39
C ASP A 563 16.15 -8.31 5.67
N LEU A 564 15.68 -7.29 6.40
CA LEU A 564 15.31 -5.98 5.84
C LEU A 564 16.47 -5.30 5.11
N VAL A 565 17.61 -5.13 5.79
CA VAL A 565 18.76 -4.41 5.23
C VAL A 565 19.30 -5.13 4.00
N THR A 566 19.45 -6.45 4.09
CA THR A 566 20.01 -7.31 3.03
C THR A 566 19.20 -7.23 1.73
N HIS A 567 17.86 -7.26 1.83
CA HIS A 567 16.98 -7.33 0.66
C HIS A 567 16.45 -5.95 0.22
N SER A 568 16.68 -4.89 0.99
CA SER A 568 16.32 -3.54 0.56
C SER A 568 17.10 -3.12 -0.68
N VAL A 569 16.48 -2.23 -1.46
CA VAL A 569 17.12 -1.66 -2.66
C VAL A 569 18.36 -0.84 -2.29
N PRO A 570 19.25 -0.56 -3.26
CA PRO A 570 20.36 0.35 -3.02
C PRO A 570 19.90 1.76 -2.65
N ASP A 571 20.67 2.40 -1.77
CA ASP A 571 20.52 3.79 -1.39
C ASP A 571 20.61 4.72 -2.61
N PHE A 572 19.68 5.68 -2.70
CA PHE A 572 19.69 6.71 -3.73
C PHE A 572 20.63 7.87 -3.34
N ASN A 573 21.92 7.59 -3.23
CA ASN A 573 22.95 8.50 -2.70
C ASN A 573 23.56 9.48 -3.72
N HIS A 574 23.66 10.77 -3.39
CA HIS A 574 24.28 11.81 -4.25
C HIS A 574 25.68 11.45 -4.74
N HIS A 575 26.54 10.97 -3.85
CA HIS A 575 27.92 10.69 -4.21
C HIS A 575 28.04 9.58 -5.25
N HIS A 576 27.19 8.55 -5.17
CA HIS A 576 27.23 7.44 -6.11
C HIS A 576 26.51 7.78 -7.43
N HIS A 577 25.32 8.38 -7.34
CA HIS A 577 24.46 8.64 -8.50
C HIS A 577 24.90 9.84 -9.35
N LEU A 578 25.69 10.77 -8.79
CA LEU A 578 26.25 11.89 -9.55
C LEU A 578 27.70 11.64 -10.00
N HIS A 579 28.33 10.54 -9.58
CA HIS A 579 29.72 10.24 -9.93
C HIS A 579 29.85 9.93 -11.43
N GLY A 580 30.82 10.58 -12.09
CA GLY A 580 31.07 10.40 -13.52
C GLY A 580 30.06 11.09 -14.45
N LEU A 581 29.01 11.72 -13.91
CA LEU A 581 28.14 12.61 -14.67
C LEU A 581 28.77 14.01 -14.78
N GLU A 582 28.66 14.62 -15.96
CA GLU A 582 29.15 15.98 -16.23
C GLU A 582 28.09 16.83 -16.94
N GLY A 583 28.25 18.15 -16.86
CA GLY A 583 27.38 19.11 -17.54
C GLY A 583 25.89 18.91 -17.21
N HIS A 584 25.08 18.83 -18.26
CA HIS A 584 23.62 18.82 -18.15
C HIS A 584 23.06 17.54 -17.51
N ASP A 585 23.64 16.37 -17.78
CA ASP A 585 23.17 15.10 -17.20
C ASP A 585 23.30 15.11 -15.67
N LYS A 586 24.38 15.72 -15.16
CA LYS A 586 24.58 15.93 -13.73
C LYS A 586 23.54 16.86 -13.14
N GLU A 587 23.19 17.95 -13.84
CA GLU A 587 22.18 18.91 -13.39
C GLU A 587 20.78 18.28 -13.31
N VAL A 588 20.38 17.53 -14.33
CA VAL A 588 19.08 16.82 -14.37
C VAL A 588 19.00 15.79 -13.26
N LYS A 589 20.04 14.97 -13.08
CA LYS A 589 20.07 13.97 -12.00
C LYS A 589 20.06 14.64 -10.63
N ALA A 590 20.79 15.73 -10.41
CA ALA A 590 20.79 16.47 -9.15
C ALA A 590 19.41 17.07 -8.82
N ARG A 591 18.69 17.61 -9.81
CA ARG A 591 17.30 18.10 -9.63
C ARG A 591 16.35 16.96 -9.31
N CYS A 592 16.47 15.82 -9.99
CA CYS A 592 15.71 14.61 -9.70
C CYS A 592 15.91 14.18 -8.23
N MET A 593 17.16 14.11 -7.78
CA MET A 593 17.47 13.78 -6.38
C MET A 593 16.89 14.78 -5.39
N SER A 594 17.02 16.09 -5.65
CA SER A 594 16.42 17.12 -4.78
C SER A 594 14.90 17.02 -4.69
N TYR A 595 14.21 16.63 -5.78
CA TYR A 595 12.78 16.32 -5.73
C TYR A 595 12.48 15.20 -4.74
N PHE A 596 13.17 14.06 -4.88
CA PHE A 596 12.98 12.91 -4.01
C PHE A 596 13.31 13.21 -2.54
N GLU A 597 14.41 13.93 -2.30
CA GLU A 597 14.83 14.29 -0.95
C GLU A 597 13.79 15.14 -0.23
N HIS A 598 13.19 16.09 -0.93
CA HIS A 598 12.18 16.94 -0.34
C HIS A 598 10.82 16.27 -0.27
N ARG A 599 10.46 15.45 -1.27
CA ARG A 599 9.17 14.75 -1.28
C ARG A 599 9.07 13.72 -0.15
N PHE A 600 10.18 13.02 0.13
CA PHE A 600 10.23 11.94 1.12
C PHE A 600 11.07 12.25 2.36
N GLU A 601 11.39 13.54 2.56
CA GLU A 601 12.18 14.06 3.69
C GLU A 601 13.47 13.28 3.98
N HIS A 602 14.12 12.80 2.91
CA HIS A 602 15.30 11.94 3.00
C HIS A 602 16.44 12.64 3.74
N LYS A 603 16.91 12.01 4.82
CA LYS A 603 18.03 12.50 5.63
C LYS A 603 19.34 11.89 5.12
N THR A 604 20.09 12.66 4.33
CA THR A 604 21.36 12.22 3.70
C THR A 604 22.49 11.87 4.67
N HIS A 605 22.35 12.22 5.95
CA HIS A 605 23.35 11.98 7.00
C HIS A 605 23.04 10.75 7.87
N THR A 606 21.86 10.14 7.70
CA THR A 606 21.51 8.91 8.43
C THR A 606 22.44 7.79 7.96
N HIS A 607 23.13 7.15 8.90
CA HIS A 607 24.11 6.11 8.59
C HIS A 607 23.43 4.86 8.01
N ARG A 608 23.86 4.45 6.81
CA ARG A 608 23.38 3.26 6.08
C ARG A 608 24.45 2.19 5.98
N GLU A 609 24.04 0.93 5.95
CA GLU A 609 24.95 -0.22 5.88
C GLU A 609 25.22 -0.67 4.46
N HIS A 610 26.35 -1.34 4.26
CA HIS A 610 26.70 -1.95 2.98
C HIS A 610 26.42 -3.45 3.04
N HIS A 611 25.73 -3.96 2.01
CA HIS A 611 25.54 -5.38 1.80
C HIS A 611 25.89 -5.73 0.35
N ASP A 612 26.75 -6.73 0.16
CA ASP A 612 27.34 -7.11 -1.14
C ASP A 612 28.03 -5.95 -1.89
N GLY A 613 28.64 -5.02 -1.15
CA GLY A 613 29.35 -3.87 -1.70
C GLY A 613 28.46 -2.68 -2.08
N GLU A 614 27.14 -2.78 -1.92
CA GLU A 614 26.20 -1.69 -2.15
C GLU A 614 25.67 -1.12 -0.84
N CYS A 615 25.61 0.21 -0.73
CA CYS A 615 24.92 0.90 0.36
C CYS A 615 23.42 0.64 0.24
N ARG A 616 22.79 0.15 1.31
CA ARG A 616 21.38 -0.26 1.33
C ARG A 616 20.49 0.87 1.85
N ALA A 617 19.26 0.94 1.34
CA ALA A 617 18.37 2.05 1.63
C ALA A 617 17.91 2.09 3.10
N LEU A 618 17.64 0.91 3.68
CA LEU A 618 17.13 0.79 5.05
C LEU A 618 18.24 0.74 6.09
N SER A 619 17.98 1.40 7.22
CA SER A 619 18.82 1.32 8.42
C SER A 619 18.58 0.01 9.18
N PRO A 620 19.60 -0.55 9.86
CA PRO A 620 19.40 -1.66 10.78
C PRO A 620 18.72 -1.19 12.07
N ILE A 621 17.84 -2.02 12.61
CA ILE A 621 17.20 -1.83 13.91
C ILE A 621 18.20 -2.11 15.04
N THR A 622 18.94 -3.21 14.89
CA THR A 622 19.89 -3.73 15.86
C THR A 622 20.97 -4.54 15.17
N ARG A 623 22.15 -4.59 15.76
CA ARG A 623 23.31 -5.36 15.27
C ARG A 623 23.64 -6.57 16.13
N GLN A 624 22.92 -6.77 17.23
CA GLN A 624 23.20 -7.87 18.15
C GLN A 624 21.97 -8.76 18.33
N ALA A 625 22.20 -10.07 18.33
CA ALA A 625 21.14 -11.06 18.47
C ALA A 625 20.57 -11.15 19.90
N ASN A 626 21.31 -10.68 20.91
CA ASN A 626 20.92 -10.79 22.30
C ASN A 626 20.90 -9.41 22.96
N PHE A 627 19.73 -9.01 23.46
CA PHE A 627 19.54 -7.71 24.08
C PHE A 627 20.42 -7.50 25.32
N ALA A 628 20.78 -8.56 26.03
CA ALA A 628 21.62 -8.47 27.22
C ALA A 628 23.07 -8.08 26.91
N ASP A 629 23.54 -8.39 25.70
CA ASP A 629 24.93 -8.19 25.27
C ASP A 629 25.18 -6.77 24.73
N LEU A 630 24.10 -6.01 24.48
CA LEU A 630 24.16 -4.58 24.16
C LEU A 630 24.67 -3.78 25.37
N ASP A 631 25.50 -2.77 25.13
CA ASP A 631 25.78 -1.75 26.14
C ASP A 631 24.56 -0.85 26.39
N ASP A 632 24.59 -0.02 27.44
CA ASP A 632 23.41 0.76 27.85
C ASP A 632 22.98 1.81 26.80
N GLN A 633 23.93 2.34 26.02
CA GLN A 633 23.62 3.27 24.93
C GLN A 633 22.94 2.53 23.78
N ALA A 634 23.51 1.41 23.35
CA ALA A 634 22.96 0.58 22.28
C ALA A 634 21.60 -0.02 22.65
N LYS A 635 21.38 -0.37 23.93
CA LYS A 635 20.05 -0.79 24.42
C LYS A 635 19.00 0.29 24.24
N THR A 636 19.37 1.55 24.51
CA THR A 636 18.45 2.69 24.38
C THR A 636 18.18 2.99 22.91
N GLU A 637 19.25 3.04 22.09
CA GLU A 637 19.14 3.30 20.65
C GLU A 637 18.35 2.19 19.94
N ASP A 638 18.70 0.92 20.13
CA ASP A 638 18.03 -0.19 19.45
C ASP A 638 16.57 -0.36 19.89
N TRP A 639 16.24 0.03 21.13
CA TRP A 639 14.86 0.07 21.60
C TRP A 639 14.05 1.15 20.89
N GLU A 640 14.61 2.34 20.73
CA GLU A 640 13.94 3.42 19.97
C GLU A 640 13.90 3.17 18.48
N ASN A 641 14.96 2.59 17.89
CA ASN A 641 14.94 2.14 16.51
C ASN A 641 13.76 1.18 16.25
N LEU A 642 13.52 0.24 17.17
CA LEU A 642 12.38 -0.68 17.06
C LEU A 642 11.04 0.05 17.17
N LYS A 643 10.93 1.04 18.07
CA LYS A 643 9.72 1.87 18.21
C LYS A 643 9.44 2.65 16.92
N GLU A 644 10.44 3.38 16.40
CA GLU A 644 10.35 4.16 15.17
C GLU A 644 9.97 3.30 13.97
N LEU A 645 10.60 2.14 13.80
CA LEU A 645 10.23 1.20 12.73
C LEU A 645 8.78 0.73 12.87
N CYS A 646 8.31 0.44 14.08
CA CYS A 646 6.92 0.04 14.29
C CYS A 646 5.95 1.17 13.93
N CYS A 647 6.23 2.41 14.36
CA CYS A 647 5.44 3.59 14.00
C CYS A 647 5.38 3.75 12.48
N TYR A 648 6.55 3.70 11.83
CA TYR A 648 6.71 3.88 10.39
C TYR A 648 5.91 2.85 9.59
N ALA A 649 6.06 1.57 9.92
CA ALA A 649 5.40 0.47 9.21
C ALA A 649 3.88 0.53 9.38
N ILE A 650 3.39 0.78 10.61
CA ILE A 650 1.94 0.92 10.86
C ILE A 650 1.40 2.15 10.12
N HIS A 651 2.07 3.30 10.21
CA HIS A 651 1.65 4.52 9.54
C HIS A 651 1.47 4.35 8.01
N HIS A 652 2.46 3.75 7.35
CA HIS A 652 2.44 3.58 5.89
C HIS A 652 1.41 2.53 5.44
N ALA A 653 1.18 1.49 6.24
CA ALA A 653 0.20 0.45 5.96
C ALA A 653 -1.25 0.84 6.28
N THR A 654 -1.45 1.95 7.02
CA THR A 654 -2.75 2.39 7.52
C THR A 654 -3.09 3.79 7.02
N PHE A 655 -2.81 4.83 7.81
CA PHE A 655 -3.20 6.21 7.54
C PHE A 655 -2.77 6.72 6.17
N LEU A 656 -1.49 6.53 5.79
CA LEU A 656 -1.02 7.03 4.49
C LEU A 656 -1.71 6.32 3.33
N HIS A 657 -1.85 4.99 3.42
CA HIS A 657 -2.58 4.21 2.43
C HIS A 657 -4.03 4.67 2.33
N SER A 658 -4.77 4.71 3.44
CA SER A 658 -6.18 5.16 3.45
C SER A 658 -6.33 6.56 2.88
N TRP A 659 -5.45 7.51 3.23
CA TRP A 659 -5.54 8.86 2.70
C TRP A 659 -5.38 8.89 1.19
N VAL A 660 -4.32 8.29 0.65
CA VAL A 660 -4.04 8.35 -0.78
C VAL A 660 -5.08 7.54 -1.57
N ASN A 661 -5.44 6.35 -1.07
CA ASN A 661 -6.40 5.45 -1.69
C ASN A 661 -7.81 6.05 -1.73
N GLU A 662 -8.37 6.48 -0.60
CA GLU A 662 -9.75 7.01 -0.52
C GLU A 662 -9.97 8.24 -1.41
N HIS A 663 -8.94 9.10 -1.55
CA HIS A 663 -9.01 10.30 -2.36
C HIS A 663 -8.80 10.08 -3.86
N GLN A 664 -8.49 8.85 -4.31
CA GLN A 664 -8.40 8.54 -5.74
C GLN A 664 -9.72 8.84 -6.45
N HIS A 665 -10.87 8.32 -5.99
CA HIS A 665 -12.14 8.64 -6.66
C HIS A 665 -12.45 10.13 -6.63
N ASP A 666 -12.00 10.86 -5.62
CA ASP A 666 -12.23 12.29 -5.53
C ASP A 666 -11.47 13.06 -6.62
N ASP A 667 -10.18 12.78 -6.82
CA ASP A 667 -9.33 13.51 -7.75
C ASP A 667 -9.27 12.88 -9.15
N ILE A 668 -9.22 11.55 -9.27
CA ILE A 668 -9.13 10.80 -10.54
C ILE A 668 -10.45 10.16 -10.97
N GLY A 669 -11.58 10.44 -10.30
CA GLY A 669 -12.91 9.97 -10.69
C GLY A 669 -13.61 10.78 -11.79
N GLU A 670 -12.96 11.79 -12.37
CA GLU A 670 -13.48 12.58 -13.48
C GLU A 670 -12.44 12.73 -14.61
N VAL A 671 -12.69 12.07 -15.75
CA VAL A 671 -11.73 11.91 -16.86
C VAL A 671 -11.17 13.24 -17.37
N LEU A 672 -12.01 14.28 -17.49
CA LEU A 672 -11.61 15.57 -18.05
C LEU A 672 -10.98 16.51 -17.01
N TYR A 673 -11.14 16.24 -15.72
CA TYR A 673 -10.57 17.02 -14.64
C TYR A 673 -9.13 16.63 -14.35
N CYS A 674 -8.91 15.33 -14.13
CA CYS A 674 -7.63 14.70 -13.85
C CYS A 674 -7.63 13.27 -14.41
N SER A 675 -6.56 12.91 -15.09
CA SER A 675 -6.33 11.55 -15.58
C SER A 675 -4.87 11.19 -15.40
N LEU A 676 -4.55 9.91 -15.32
CA LEU A 676 -3.17 9.44 -15.14
C LEU A 676 -2.29 9.60 -16.39
N GLY A 677 -2.87 10.05 -17.51
CA GLY A 677 -2.11 10.37 -18.71
C GLY A 677 -2.86 11.34 -19.62
N ILE A 678 -2.15 12.36 -20.10
CA ILE A 678 -2.65 13.28 -21.13
C ILE A 678 -1.93 12.97 -22.43
N ARG A 679 -2.67 12.68 -23.50
CA ARG A 679 -2.11 12.45 -24.83
C ARG A 679 -1.62 13.76 -25.44
N PHE A 680 -0.53 13.69 -26.22
CA PHE A 680 -0.03 14.86 -26.95
C PHE A 680 -1.05 15.46 -27.93
N GLY A 681 -2.02 14.66 -28.40
CA GLY A 681 -2.99 15.08 -29.40
C GLY A 681 -2.37 15.31 -30.79
N GLU A 682 -3.14 15.96 -31.67
CA GLU A 682 -2.78 16.15 -33.08
C GLU A 682 -2.43 17.60 -33.43
N HIS A 683 -2.46 18.52 -32.44
CA HIS A 683 -2.25 19.95 -32.64
C HIS A 683 -0.89 20.42 -32.09
N PRO A 684 -0.23 21.44 -32.68
CA PRO A 684 1.03 22.00 -32.17
C PRO A 684 0.98 22.50 -30.71
N ASP A 685 -0.18 23.01 -30.28
CA ASP A 685 -0.43 23.39 -28.86
C ASP A 685 -0.44 22.19 -27.89
N GLY A 686 -0.53 20.98 -28.41
CA GLY A 686 -0.54 19.72 -27.67
C GLY A 686 -1.45 19.70 -26.45
N VAL A 687 -0.89 19.38 -25.28
CA VAL A 687 -1.63 19.27 -24.02
C VAL A 687 -2.17 20.60 -23.48
N LEU A 688 -1.82 21.73 -24.10
CA LEU A 688 -2.36 23.06 -23.80
C LEU A 688 -3.58 23.41 -24.66
N ARG A 689 -4.34 22.38 -25.08
CA ARG A 689 -5.65 22.50 -25.73
C ARG A 689 -6.78 22.41 -24.68
N PRO A 690 -7.99 22.94 -24.94
CA PRO A 690 -9.11 22.92 -23.99
C PRO A 690 -9.49 21.51 -23.50
N GLU A 691 -10.15 21.39 -22.35
CA GLU A 691 -10.63 20.08 -21.82
C GLU A 691 -11.72 19.42 -22.66
N SER A 692 -12.43 20.20 -23.47
CA SER A 692 -13.34 19.68 -24.49
C SER A 692 -12.63 19.07 -25.71
N ASP A 693 -11.30 19.16 -25.81
CA ASP A 693 -10.55 18.50 -26.88
C ASP A 693 -10.23 17.05 -26.51
N HIS A 694 -11.13 16.13 -26.87
CA HIS A 694 -11.00 14.72 -26.50
C HIS A 694 -9.79 14.02 -27.16
N LYS A 695 -9.06 14.67 -28.08
CA LYS A 695 -7.82 14.12 -28.66
C LYS A 695 -6.66 14.12 -27.66
N ILE A 696 -6.71 14.95 -26.62
CA ILE A 696 -5.67 15.00 -25.56
C ILE A 696 -6.08 14.24 -24.29
N ALA A 697 -7.38 14.02 -24.06
CA ALA A 697 -7.87 13.18 -22.96
C ALA A 697 -7.55 11.69 -23.21
N LEU A 698 -7.74 10.81 -22.23
CA LEU A 698 -7.72 9.36 -22.46
C LEU A 698 -8.68 8.96 -23.58
N ASP A 699 -8.33 7.93 -24.37
CA ASP A 699 -9.31 7.34 -25.29
C ASP A 699 -10.43 6.64 -24.51
N PRO A 700 -11.62 6.44 -25.13
CA PRO A 700 -12.78 5.89 -24.44
C PRO A 700 -12.53 4.58 -23.68
N LEU A 701 -11.65 3.71 -24.19
CA LEU A 701 -11.34 2.44 -23.53
C LEU A 701 -10.55 2.67 -22.24
N ARG A 702 -9.50 3.51 -22.25
CA ARG A 702 -8.77 3.83 -21.02
C ARG A 702 -9.59 4.70 -20.08
N ALA A 703 -10.44 5.59 -20.60
CA ALA A 703 -11.33 6.42 -19.77
C ALA A 703 -12.27 5.56 -18.91
N THR A 704 -12.93 4.54 -19.49
CA THR A 704 -13.78 3.63 -18.71
C THR A 704 -12.96 2.76 -17.74
N GLN A 705 -11.73 2.40 -18.08
CA GLN A 705 -10.85 1.64 -17.19
C GLN A 705 -10.36 2.49 -16.01
N MET A 706 -10.11 3.78 -16.22
CA MET A 706 -9.75 4.73 -15.17
C MET A 706 -10.85 4.82 -14.10
N LEU A 707 -12.09 5.06 -14.53
CA LEU A 707 -13.23 5.18 -13.62
C LEU A 707 -13.53 3.86 -12.91
N TRP A 708 -13.27 2.74 -13.58
CA TRP A 708 -13.34 1.42 -12.96
C TRP A 708 -12.29 1.25 -11.87
N TRP A 709 -11.03 1.63 -12.12
CA TRP A 709 -9.96 1.58 -11.13
C TRP A 709 -10.21 2.49 -9.93
N SER A 710 -10.58 3.74 -10.18
CA SER A 710 -10.82 4.70 -9.09
C SER A 710 -11.93 4.22 -8.14
N ASN A 711 -12.95 3.52 -8.66
CA ASN A 711 -13.98 2.92 -7.83
C ASN A 711 -13.53 1.61 -7.17
N LEU A 712 -12.76 0.77 -7.86
CA LEU A 712 -12.27 -0.50 -7.29
C LEU A 712 -11.41 -0.23 -6.05
N LEU A 713 -10.43 0.65 -6.21
CA LEU A 713 -9.41 0.91 -5.20
C LEU A 713 -10.01 1.68 -4.03
N SER A 714 -10.69 2.81 -4.29
CA SER A 714 -11.08 3.72 -3.22
C SER A 714 -12.49 3.51 -2.63
N ARG A 715 -13.29 2.59 -3.18
CA ARG A 715 -14.70 2.39 -2.78
C ARG A 715 -15.01 0.95 -2.42
N THR A 716 -13.97 0.16 -2.12
CA THR A 716 -14.09 -1.21 -1.65
C THR A 716 -13.52 -1.32 -0.23
N GLU A 717 -14.30 -0.94 0.77
CA GLU A 717 -13.75 -0.81 2.13
C GLU A 717 -13.88 -2.12 2.93
N TYR A 718 -12.76 -2.69 3.38
CA TYR A 718 -12.74 -3.74 4.40
C TYR A 718 -11.50 -3.72 5.29
N GLY A 719 -11.69 -3.81 6.60
CA GLY A 719 -10.60 -3.98 7.55
C GLY A 719 -10.08 -2.67 8.13
N ALA A 720 -10.96 -1.87 8.73
CA ALA A 720 -10.56 -0.67 9.48
C ALA A 720 -10.07 -0.99 10.90
N ILE A 721 -9.19 -0.15 11.45
CA ILE A 721 -8.60 -0.31 12.79
C ILE A 721 -9.68 -0.36 13.87
N THR A 722 -10.60 0.61 13.86
CA THR A 722 -11.64 0.73 14.89
C THR A 722 -12.72 -0.35 14.77
N LYS A 723 -13.06 -0.78 13.54
CA LYS A 723 -14.03 -1.83 13.27
C LYS A 723 -13.49 -3.22 13.62
N ASN A 724 -12.18 -3.42 13.46
CA ASN A 724 -11.44 -4.65 13.75
C ASN A 724 -12.19 -5.96 13.38
N PRO A 725 -12.64 -6.12 12.12
CA PRO A 725 -13.55 -7.20 11.75
C PRO A 725 -12.94 -8.61 11.90
N ASP A 726 -11.61 -8.73 11.84
CA ASP A 726 -10.88 -9.98 12.03
C ASP A 726 -10.54 -10.29 13.49
N GLY A 727 -10.68 -9.28 14.36
CA GLY A 727 -10.29 -9.33 15.76
C GLY A 727 -8.79 -9.52 15.97
N ASP A 728 -7.94 -9.11 15.04
CA ASP A 728 -6.48 -9.32 15.09
C ASP A 728 -5.69 -8.05 15.42
N VAL A 729 -6.28 -6.87 15.25
CA VAL A 729 -5.72 -5.60 15.74
C VAL A 729 -5.95 -5.49 17.25
N ASN A 730 -4.96 -4.96 17.99
CA ASN A 730 -5.12 -4.69 19.41
C ASN A 730 -6.25 -3.66 19.62
N PRO A 731 -7.32 -3.98 20.38
CA PRO A 731 -8.43 -3.08 20.61
C PRO A 731 -8.01 -1.70 21.15
N ARG A 732 -6.92 -1.64 21.93
CA ARG A 732 -6.40 -0.39 22.48
C ARG A 732 -6.08 0.65 21.40
N PHE A 733 -5.61 0.23 20.23
CA PHE A 733 -5.31 1.17 19.15
C PHE A 733 -6.59 1.81 18.59
N GLY A 734 -7.65 1.01 18.41
CA GLY A 734 -8.96 1.51 18.02
C GLY A 734 -9.59 2.43 19.06
N GLU A 735 -9.43 2.13 20.35
CA GLU A 735 -9.88 2.99 21.46
C GLU A 735 -9.19 4.36 21.42
N LEU A 736 -7.86 4.40 21.28
CA LEU A 736 -7.10 5.64 21.17
C LEU A 736 -7.54 6.49 19.98
N LEU A 737 -7.79 5.88 18.82
CA LEU A 737 -8.33 6.62 17.66
C LEU A 737 -9.73 7.19 17.95
N GLN A 738 -10.59 6.41 18.60
CA GLN A 738 -11.94 6.86 18.97
C GLN A 738 -11.93 7.99 20.00
N GLU A 739 -10.98 8.01 20.92
CA GLU A 739 -10.77 9.12 21.87
C GLU A 739 -10.51 10.47 21.14
N HIS A 740 -9.97 10.41 19.92
CA HIS A 740 -9.65 11.57 19.08
C HIS A 740 -10.55 11.72 17.83
N ALA A 741 -11.69 11.02 17.77
CA ALA A 741 -12.56 11.00 16.58
C ALA A 741 -13.03 12.40 16.16
N GLU A 742 -13.40 13.26 17.11
CA GLU A 742 -13.82 14.65 16.82
C GLU A 742 -12.69 15.51 16.22
N GLU A 743 -11.43 15.23 16.58
CA GLU A 743 -10.28 15.96 16.04
C GLU A 743 -10.00 15.55 14.59
N PHE A 744 -10.07 14.25 14.28
CA PHE A 744 -9.98 13.75 12.91
C PHE A 744 -11.12 14.26 12.03
N GLU A 745 -12.35 14.33 12.56
CA GLU A 745 -13.50 14.82 11.81
C GLU A 745 -13.35 16.29 11.39
N ARG A 746 -12.67 17.11 12.21
CA ARG A 746 -12.31 18.50 11.84
C ARG A 746 -11.36 18.58 10.65
N TYR A 747 -10.56 17.55 10.43
CA TYR A 747 -9.66 17.42 9.27
C TYR A 747 -10.31 16.65 8.11
N GLY A 748 -11.59 16.29 8.23
CA GLY A 748 -12.35 15.61 7.18
C GLY A 748 -12.14 14.09 7.14
N ILE A 749 -11.57 13.48 8.17
CA ILE A 749 -11.33 12.03 8.26
C ILE A 749 -12.30 11.40 9.25
N SER A 750 -12.87 10.25 8.86
CA SER A 750 -13.51 9.35 9.82
C SER A 750 -12.50 8.30 10.29
N VAL A 751 -12.33 8.17 11.61
CA VAL A 751 -11.47 7.12 12.19
C VAL A 751 -11.95 5.70 11.85
N ASP A 752 -13.22 5.55 11.49
CA ASP A 752 -13.83 4.28 11.06
C ASP A 752 -13.48 3.88 9.63
N ASN A 753 -12.86 4.78 8.88
CA ASN A 753 -12.37 4.54 7.53
C ASN A 753 -10.87 4.28 7.48
N ILE A 754 -10.12 4.62 8.55
CA ILE A 754 -8.68 4.34 8.60
C ILE A 754 -8.48 2.82 8.60
N GLU A 755 -7.96 2.33 7.48
CA GLU A 755 -7.70 0.93 7.23
C GLU A 755 -6.63 0.42 8.18
N SER A 756 -6.70 -0.87 8.50
CA SER A 756 -5.72 -1.54 9.34
C SER A 756 -4.54 -2.07 8.55
N ARG A 757 -4.60 -2.13 7.21
CA ARG A 757 -3.58 -2.71 6.33
C ARG A 757 -3.86 -2.35 4.87
N THR A 758 -2.85 -2.49 4.02
CA THR A 758 -2.96 -2.37 2.56
C THR A 758 -3.54 -3.65 1.94
N ASN A 759 -4.84 -3.69 1.67
CA ASN A 759 -5.50 -4.86 1.05
C ASN A 759 -6.66 -4.54 0.11
N ILE A 760 -7.19 -3.31 0.15
CA ILE A 760 -7.57 -2.46 -0.98
C ILE A 760 -8.13 -1.15 -0.44
#